data_AF-A0A935U3A5-F1
#
_entry.id   AF-A0A935U3A5-F1
#
_cell.length_a   1.000
_cell.length_b   1.000
_cell.length_c   1.000
_cell.angle_alpha   90.00
_cell.angle_beta   90.00
_cell.angle_gamma   90.00
#
_symmetry.space_group_name_H-M   'P 1'
#
loop_
_entity.id
_entity.type
_entity.pdbx_description
1 polymer ?
#
loop_
_entity_poly.entity_id
_entity_poly.type
_entity_poly.pdbx_seq_one_letter_code
_entity_poly.pdbx_strand_id
1 'polypeptide(L)'
;MIDYDFTPLALLPLASAVLSFWVAAFVVSKKRTRATALFGFFQVALGLWQTTNALILCSADASTAFFWSRAAYVGVVFIPIGIYHYCAVLGRFPPAWWGVGLLYGSGVGFLALTYGGRAFLSGVNRYPWGHWFQAGPLHPLFVVFLFGLLIAGTGQLLARSRFLEDENAKRLARRVFWAFVIGGLGSIDLFADYGFNIRPWGALPVSIAVLLLTHLVLFEGLMGVPTIDPGAHHRLLDFFSSLAPFQEQTADIANGTQLTEGQKVLDVACGTGALREALASHAVAYVGFDGNESALTAARAKFPEAPPAWVHGDPGRSWPFEDKVFDRVFLVNPLAFVGMGNPAFLLSEAARVIKTDGEVLVLGRTGGSFLRGLFAADLESAWARGGAAAVAREFLRVGPRLFRLAYELLVLTRERPPQALVDMNVNELLAALRQSGFTPGRVKKTRHSPHVLVTARPAAPVAAPPAPAPLPEAAARALAGAVGEAHFFTDAARLAPYHRNTLPTDRRVRAVVCPADAAEVKALIQAAGDHGLSLYPVSGGHNWGYGSAQPAKDDSVVMDLGRMNRILEVNAELGYAVIEPGVTQGQLAEYLEKNRVPFCVDGTGAGPRASLVGNALERGFGLGQYGDHFAAVAGFEVVLPDGQLLKTGFGHFDGAQGRWVYKWGVGPYLDGLFTQSNFGVVVKMGLWLAPAPECIEMAYFACRDENAIVPLVDAFRPLVMRGFVQGSLVIAHRDRALLMARQFPWEETGGRTPMPPDVARGIAQQGKIYTWSGIAPLYGTQDQINASKKALRAALKGRVDELRFISRGTIRFLDQFKKILSVILDMDIPGAVQTLRFTFGLAAGRPGEHSLRMSWWRNTRHATPARDLDPDRDRCGLMWLVPIVPLTGRHVQEFLDVVRPICAKHGFEAPAMFTTVNARALDSTFPVFFDKDNPDECARATACYEELLRECLRAGFIPYRNGVQTMGVLTGRDDPFWNTVDRLKGFFDPKRVLSPGRYSR
;
A
#
# COMPACT_ATOMS: atom_id res chain seq x y z
N MET A 1 39.49 28.17 30.51
CA MET A 1 38.11 27.63 30.40
C MET A 1 38.06 26.88 29.08
N ILE A 2 37.57 25.64 29.08
CA ILE A 2 37.39 24.83 27.85
C ILE A 2 36.02 25.20 27.29
N ASP A 3 35.95 25.76 26.09
CA ASP A 3 34.68 26.14 25.45
C ASP A 3 34.05 24.93 24.73
N TYR A 4 32.78 24.65 25.03
CA TYR A 4 32.00 23.59 24.42
C TYR A 4 30.72 24.16 23.80
N ASP A 5 30.45 23.80 22.54
CA ASP A 5 29.20 24.10 21.85
C ASP A 5 28.34 22.83 21.79
N PHE A 6 27.25 22.80 22.54
CA PHE A 6 26.39 21.63 22.60
C PHE A 6 25.71 21.36 21.25
N THR A 7 25.79 20.11 20.78
CA THR A 7 25.10 19.64 19.58
C THR A 7 24.16 18.48 19.91
N PRO A 8 22.93 18.44 19.34
CA PRO A 8 22.02 17.30 19.48
C PRO A 8 22.65 15.96 19.04
N LEU A 9 23.69 16.01 18.21
CA LEU A 9 24.45 14.83 17.76
C LEU A 9 25.18 14.11 18.92
N ALA A 10 25.47 14.80 20.01
CA ALA A 10 26.16 14.23 21.18
C ALA A 10 25.22 13.42 22.10
N LEU A 11 23.90 13.57 21.98
CA LEU A 11 22.92 12.94 22.87
C LEU A 11 22.95 11.41 22.79
N LEU A 12 23.03 10.86 21.57
CA LEU A 12 22.99 9.41 21.35
C LEU A 12 24.27 8.71 21.85
N PRO A 13 25.49 9.18 21.53
CA PRO A 13 26.71 8.69 22.16
C PRO A 13 26.68 8.77 23.69
N LEU A 14 26.21 9.89 24.26
CA LEU A 14 26.17 10.07 25.71
C LEU A 14 25.20 9.08 26.40
N ALA A 15 24.00 8.89 25.84
CA ALA A 15 23.05 7.90 26.33
C ALA A 15 23.61 6.47 26.24
N SER A 16 24.29 6.16 25.13
CA SER A 16 24.97 4.88 24.91
C SER A 16 26.09 4.62 25.93
N ALA A 17 26.86 5.66 26.25
CA ALA A 17 27.94 5.59 27.24
C ALA A 17 27.42 5.30 28.64
N VAL A 18 26.39 6.03 29.09
CA VAL A 18 25.73 5.82 30.39
C VAL A 18 25.21 4.40 30.50
N LEU A 19 24.55 3.90 29.45
CA LEU A 19 24.03 2.54 29.42
C LEU A 19 25.17 1.51 29.49
N SER A 20 26.25 1.71 28.73
CA SER A 20 27.40 0.79 28.72
C SER A 20 28.07 0.70 30.10
N PHE A 21 28.27 1.84 30.78
CA PHE A 21 28.81 1.85 32.15
C PHE A 21 27.86 1.20 33.16
N TRP A 22 26.56 1.48 33.07
CA TRP A 22 25.57 0.86 33.94
C TRP A 22 25.52 -0.65 33.77
N VAL A 23 25.49 -1.14 32.52
CA VAL A 23 25.50 -2.56 32.19
C VAL A 23 26.77 -3.24 32.71
N ALA A 24 27.94 -2.60 32.55
CA ALA A 24 29.19 -3.10 33.08
C ALA A 24 29.13 -3.29 34.61
N ALA A 25 28.65 -2.26 35.33
CA ALA A 25 28.49 -2.31 36.78
C ALA A 25 27.42 -3.34 37.23
N PHE A 26 26.31 -3.42 36.50
CA PHE A 26 25.21 -4.34 36.78
C PHE A 26 25.65 -5.80 36.65
N VAL A 27 26.27 -6.16 35.52
CA VAL A 27 26.71 -7.53 35.25
C VAL A 27 27.75 -8.00 36.27
N VAL A 28 28.72 -7.14 36.62
CA VAL A 28 29.77 -7.45 37.59
C VAL A 28 29.23 -7.50 39.03
N SER A 29 28.22 -6.70 39.37
CA SER A 29 27.60 -6.70 40.71
C SER A 29 26.66 -7.89 40.94
N LYS A 30 25.99 -8.39 39.89
CA LYS A 30 25.08 -9.53 39.99
C LYS A 30 25.79 -10.88 39.99
N LYS A 31 26.85 -11.05 39.20
CA LYS A 31 27.60 -12.32 39.15
C LYS A 31 29.04 -12.10 38.71
N ARG A 32 30.01 -12.46 39.55
CA ARG A 32 31.45 -12.34 39.22
C ARG A 32 31.97 -13.64 38.61
N THR A 33 32.17 -13.63 37.30
CA THR A 33 32.75 -14.72 36.50
C THR A 33 33.75 -14.12 35.50
N ARG A 34 34.60 -14.94 34.88
CA ARG A 34 35.49 -14.47 33.81
C ARG A 34 34.72 -13.86 32.63
N ALA A 35 33.57 -14.44 32.27
CA ALA A 35 32.73 -13.92 31.19
C ALA A 35 32.12 -12.56 31.53
N THR A 36 31.60 -12.39 32.75
CA THR A 36 31.00 -11.13 33.20
C THR A 36 32.05 -10.02 33.42
N ALA A 37 33.26 -10.36 33.83
CA ALA A 37 34.38 -9.43 33.94
C ALA A 37 34.86 -8.93 32.56
N LEU A 38 35.02 -9.82 31.58
CA LEU A 38 35.38 -9.45 30.21
C LEU A 38 34.27 -8.68 29.50
N PHE A 39 33.02 -9.05 29.77
CA PHE A 39 31.86 -8.31 29.28
C PHE A 39 31.84 -6.88 29.84
N GLY A 40 32.03 -6.73 31.16
CA GLY A 40 32.16 -5.42 31.79
C GLY A 40 33.33 -4.61 31.25
N PHE A 41 34.49 -5.25 31.02
CA PHE A 41 35.67 -4.59 30.45
C PHE A 41 35.40 -3.98 29.06
N PHE A 42 34.81 -4.73 28.13
CA PHE A 42 34.53 -4.15 26.80
C PHE A 42 33.44 -3.08 26.88
N GLN A 43 32.44 -3.23 27.77
CA GLN A 43 31.38 -2.22 27.95
C GLN A 43 31.96 -0.91 28.52
N VAL A 44 32.96 -0.98 29.41
CA VAL A 44 33.69 0.21 29.88
C VAL A 44 34.50 0.85 28.75
N ALA A 45 35.21 0.05 27.95
CA ALA A 45 35.96 0.57 26.78
C ALA A 45 35.02 1.23 25.75
N LEU A 46 33.86 0.64 25.52
CA LEU A 46 32.81 1.19 24.66
C LEU A 46 32.22 2.49 25.21
N GLY A 47 31.94 2.54 26.52
CA GLY A 47 31.45 3.73 27.20
C GLY A 47 32.44 4.89 27.18
N LEU A 48 33.73 4.63 27.36
CA LEU A 48 34.80 5.62 27.23
C LEU A 48 34.89 6.20 25.81
N TRP A 49 34.80 5.34 24.78
CA TRP A 49 34.76 5.81 23.39
C TRP A 49 33.51 6.67 23.09
N GLN A 50 32.32 6.24 23.51
CA GLN A 50 31.10 6.99 23.26
C GLN A 50 31.05 8.32 24.03
N THR A 51 31.65 8.38 25.23
CA THR A 51 31.79 9.60 26.03
C THR A 51 32.72 10.60 25.33
N THR A 52 33.88 10.12 24.86
CA THR A 52 34.85 10.96 24.16
C THR A 52 34.36 11.42 22.79
N ASN A 53 33.61 10.59 22.05
CA ASN A 53 32.92 11.01 20.82
C ASN A 53 31.91 12.14 21.07
N ALA A 54 31.11 12.05 22.14
CA ALA A 54 30.20 13.15 22.51
C ALA A 54 30.96 14.45 22.77
N LEU A 55 32.12 14.36 23.43
CA LEU A 55 32.95 15.52 23.76
C LEU A 55 33.69 16.09 22.55
N ILE A 56 34.10 15.25 21.58
CA ILE A 56 34.65 15.69 20.29
C ILE A 56 33.59 16.50 19.52
N LEU A 57 32.36 16.00 19.45
CA LEU A 57 31.24 16.67 18.76
C LEU A 57 30.87 18.01 19.41
N CYS A 58 31.05 18.13 20.72
CA CYS A 58 30.80 19.37 21.45
C CYS A 58 32.00 20.33 21.51
N SER A 59 33.15 19.99 20.93
CA SER A 59 34.36 20.82 21.03
C SER A 59 34.29 22.05 20.12
N ALA A 60 34.37 23.25 20.70
CA ALA A 60 34.31 24.51 19.97
C ALA A 60 35.60 24.79 19.16
N ASP A 61 36.75 24.27 19.61
CA ASP A 61 38.05 24.47 18.98
C ASP A 61 38.79 23.16 18.66
N ALA A 62 39.71 23.25 17.70
CA ALA A 62 40.47 22.12 17.19
C ALA A 62 41.41 21.49 18.23
N SER A 63 41.90 22.25 19.22
CA SER A 63 42.84 21.76 20.24
C SER A 63 42.11 20.89 21.28
N THR A 64 40.92 21.33 21.71
CA THR A 64 40.03 20.56 22.59
C THR A 64 39.53 19.30 21.88
N ALA A 65 39.12 19.41 20.61
CA ALA A 65 38.72 18.26 19.82
C ALA A 65 39.85 17.24 19.67
N PHE A 66 41.09 17.69 19.43
CA PHE A 66 42.25 16.81 19.29
C PHE A 66 42.65 16.13 20.61
N PHE A 67 42.49 16.81 21.75
CA PHE A 67 42.67 16.20 23.07
C PHE A 67 41.70 15.02 23.28
N TRP A 68 40.40 15.25 23.04
CA TRP A 68 39.39 14.20 23.18
C TRP A 68 39.55 13.09 22.14
N SER A 69 40.06 13.42 20.96
CA SER A 69 40.42 12.45 19.92
C SER A 69 41.49 11.46 20.40
N ARG A 70 42.54 11.94 21.08
CA ARG A 70 43.55 11.06 21.68
C ARG A 70 42.97 10.23 22.83
N ALA A 71 42.12 10.83 23.66
CA ALA A 71 41.44 10.14 24.75
C ALA A 71 40.48 9.04 24.25
N ALA A 72 39.85 9.21 23.09
CA ALA A 72 38.94 8.22 22.50
C ALA A 72 39.63 6.88 22.23
N TYR A 73 40.91 6.90 21.83
CA TYR A 73 41.67 5.69 21.56
C TYR A 73 41.99 4.86 22.80
N VAL A 74 41.89 5.44 24.01
CA VAL A 74 41.94 4.69 25.28
C VAL A 74 40.79 3.68 25.36
N GLY A 75 39.62 3.99 24.77
CA GLY A 75 38.52 3.04 24.64
C GLY A 75 38.62 2.20 23.36
N VAL A 76 38.73 2.87 22.21
CA VAL A 76 38.60 2.26 20.86
C VAL A 76 39.54 1.08 20.64
N VAL A 77 40.78 1.17 21.13
CA VAL A 77 41.80 0.13 20.91
C VAL A 77 41.45 -1.19 21.61
N PHE A 78 40.79 -1.13 22.77
CA PHE A 78 40.48 -2.31 23.57
C PHE A 78 39.11 -2.93 23.26
N ILE A 79 38.24 -2.26 22.52
CA ILE A 79 36.94 -2.81 22.09
C ILE A 79 37.10 -4.12 21.30
N PRO A 80 37.88 -4.19 20.19
CA PRO A 80 38.03 -5.44 19.43
C PRO A 80 38.73 -6.54 20.22
N ILE A 81 39.69 -6.18 21.08
CA ILE A 81 40.40 -7.13 21.97
C ILE A 81 39.41 -7.72 22.99
N GLY A 82 38.57 -6.87 23.60
CA GLY A 82 37.55 -7.25 24.55
C GLY A 82 36.48 -8.15 23.94
N ILE A 83 36.00 -7.83 22.73
CA ILE A 83 35.02 -8.66 21.99
C ILE A 83 35.63 -10.02 21.63
N TYR A 84 36.85 -10.04 21.10
CA TYR A 84 37.55 -11.29 20.77
C TYR A 84 37.74 -12.17 22.01
N HIS A 85 38.27 -11.60 23.09
CA HIS A 85 38.54 -12.33 24.34
C HIS A 85 37.24 -12.81 25.00
N TYR A 86 36.19 -11.99 24.98
CA TYR A 86 34.86 -12.37 25.45
C TYR A 86 34.29 -13.54 24.63
N CYS A 87 34.34 -13.47 23.29
CA CYS A 87 33.86 -14.55 22.42
C CYS A 87 34.63 -15.85 22.63
N ALA A 88 35.95 -15.78 22.84
CA ALA A 88 36.78 -16.96 23.13
C ALA A 88 36.37 -17.63 24.45
N VAL A 89 36.14 -16.84 25.51
CA VAL A 89 35.71 -17.35 26.82
C VAL A 89 34.27 -17.87 26.77
N LEU A 90 33.36 -17.16 26.10
CA LEU A 90 31.97 -17.59 25.93
C LEU A 90 31.88 -18.88 25.09
N GLY A 91 32.72 -19.00 24.07
CA GLY A 91 32.83 -20.19 23.21
C GLY A 91 33.63 -21.34 23.83
N ARG A 92 34.13 -21.21 25.07
CA ARG A 92 34.98 -22.21 25.75
C ARG A 92 36.19 -22.66 24.92
N PHE A 93 36.80 -21.75 24.17
CA PHE A 93 38.16 -21.93 23.68
C PHE A 93 39.11 -21.58 24.84
N PRO A 94 40.14 -22.38 25.16
CA PRO A 94 41.28 -21.87 25.90
C PRO A 94 42.13 -21.07 24.91
N PRO A 95 42.00 -19.73 24.80
CA PRO A 95 42.94 -19.00 23.98
C PRO A 95 44.34 -19.21 24.60
N ALA A 96 45.35 -19.42 23.77
CA ALA A 96 46.70 -19.51 24.29
C ALA A 96 47.01 -18.19 25.03
N TRP A 97 47.33 -18.27 26.32
CA TRP A 97 47.45 -17.09 27.19
C TRP A 97 48.49 -16.10 26.67
N TRP A 98 49.53 -16.61 25.99
CA TRP A 98 50.53 -15.80 25.28
C TRP A 98 49.91 -15.01 24.11
N GLY A 99 48.97 -15.59 23.37
CA GLY A 99 48.29 -14.93 22.26
C GLY A 99 47.38 -13.80 22.72
N VAL A 100 46.64 -13.97 23.82
CA VAL A 100 45.84 -12.88 24.42
C VAL A 100 46.74 -11.80 24.99
N GLY A 101 47.83 -12.17 25.67
CA GLY A 101 48.84 -11.23 26.15
C GLY A 101 49.43 -10.38 25.03
N LEU A 102 49.74 -10.97 23.87
CA LEU A 102 50.18 -10.24 22.68
C LEU A 102 49.12 -9.28 22.14
N LEU A 103 47.83 -9.63 22.18
CA LEU A 103 46.75 -8.73 21.75
C LEU A 103 46.65 -7.50 22.66
N TYR A 104 46.67 -7.67 23.99
CA TYR A 104 46.69 -6.52 24.90
C TYR A 104 48.00 -5.72 24.78
N GLY A 105 49.14 -6.38 24.56
CA GLY A 105 50.42 -5.72 24.28
C GLY A 105 50.37 -4.87 23.00
N SER A 106 49.74 -5.38 21.93
CA SER A 106 49.52 -4.62 20.69
C SER A 106 48.59 -3.43 20.90
N GLY A 107 47.58 -3.56 21.76
CA GLY A 107 46.74 -2.43 22.18
C GLY A 107 47.53 -1.33 22.89
N VAL A 108 48.43 -1.70 23.81
CA VAL A 108 49.35 -0.74 24.45
C VAL A 108 50.29 -0.11 23.42
N GLY A 109 50.74 -0.87 22.43
CA GLY A 109 51.53 -0.36 21.30
C GLY A 109 50.79 0.71 20.48
N PHE A 110 49.51 0.48 20.15
CA PHE A 110 48.69 1.49 19.48
C PHE A 110 48.46 2.74 20.34
N LEU A 111 48.27 2.59 21.66
CA LEU A 111 48.21 3.74 22.56
C LEU A 111 49.53 4.53 22.59
N ALA A 112 50.67 3.85 22.66
CA ALA A 112 51.97 4.49 22.58
C ALA A 112 52.15 5.25 21.26
N LEU A 113 51.64 4.72 20.14
CA LEU A 113 51.62 5.41 18.85
C LEU A 113 50.68 6.63 18.82
N THR A 114 49.51 6.55 19.48
CA THR A 114 48.55 7.67 19.62
C THR A 114 49.14 8.86 20.37
N TYR A 115 49.90 8.59 21.45
CA TYR A 115 50.48 9.63 22.29
C TYR A 115 51.93 10.01 21.92
N GLY A 116 52.65 9.13 21.22
CA GLY A 116 54.07 9.30 20.88
C GLY A 116 54.36 10.23 19.70
N GLY A 117 53.34 10.77 19.02
CA GLY A 117 53.55 11.72 17.92
C GLY A 117 52.29 12.00 17.10
N ARG A 118 52.49 12.41 15.84
CA ARG A 118 51.42 12.65 14.84
C ARG A 118 51.31 11.56 13.77
N ALA A 119 52.12 10.51 13.88
CA ALA A 119 52.16 9.42 12.90
C ALA A 119 50.90 8.54 12.94
N PHE A 120 50.21 8.48 14.08
CA PHE A 120 48.98 7.70 14.25
C PHE A 120 47.72 8.56 14.16
N LEU A 121 47.70 9.72 14.82
CA LEU A 121 46.66 10.75 14.64
C LEU A 121 47.34 12.08 14.26
N SER A 122 47.04 12.61 13.07
CA SER A 122 47.75 13.77 12.52
C SER A 122 47.18 15.12 12.99
N GLY A 123 45.92 15.14 13.39
CA GLY A 123 45.18 16.34 13.78
C GLY A 123 43.68 16.10 13.85
N VAL A 124 42.89 17.13 13.52
CA VAL A 124 41.44 17.06 13.37
C VAL A 124 41.02 17.64 12.01
N ASN A 125 40.06 16.99 11.36
CA ASN A 125 39.34 17.50 10.22
C ASN A 125 38.20 18.41 10.70
N ARG A 126 37.91 19.48 9.93
CA ARG A 126 36.75 20.35 10.17
C ARG A 126 35.67 20.07 9.15
N TYR A 127 34.50 19.66 9.63
CA TYR A 127 33.32 19.40 8.81
C TYR A 127 32.20 20.39 9.13
N PRO A 128 31.16 20.51 8.27
CA PRO A 128 29.99 21.35 8.54
C PRO A 128 29.23 21.00 9.83
N TRP A 129 29.44 19.79 10.35
CA TRP A 129 28.78 19.26 11.55
C TRP A 129 29.70 19.19 12.79
N GLY A 130 30.96 19.63 12.70
CA GLY A 130 31.88 19.69 13.83
C GLY A 130 33.33 19.31 13.51
N HIS A 131 34.16 19.25 14.55
CA HIS A 131 35.52 18.71 14.46
C HIS A 131 35.50 17.18 14.58
N TRP A 132 36.39 16.51 13.86
CA TRP A 132 36.58 15.06 13.96
C TRP A 132 38.05 14.72 13.80
N PHE A 133 38.52 13.60 14.35
CA PHE A 133 39.94 13.27 14.28
C PHE A 133 40.40 12.94 12.85
N GLN A 134 41.69 13.15 12.60
CA GLN A 134 42.32 12.88 11.32
C GLN A 134 43.31 11.72 11.46
N ALA A 135 43.13 10.69 10.62
CA ALA A 135 43.98 9.52 10.57
C ALA A 135 45.41 9.87 10.08
N GLY A 136 46.43 9.45 10.84
CA GLY A 136 47.83 9.52 10.41
C GLY A 136 48.25 8.33 9.52
N PRO A 137 49.47 8.37 8.95
CA PRO A 137 49.96 7.33 8.04
C PRO A 137 50.02 5.91 8.66
N LEU A 138 50.14 5.79 9.99
CA LEU A 138 50.15 4.50 10.69
C LEU A 138 48.75 4.03 11.14
N HIS A 139 47.71 4.86 11.01
CA HIS A 139 46.34 4.50 11.41
C HIS A 139 45.75 3.29 10.65
N PRO A 140 46.00 3.08 9.34
CA PRO A 140 45.50 1.89 8.64
C PRO A 140 45.88 0.55 9.28
N LEU A 141 47.02 0.48 9.99
CA LEU A 141 47.43 -0.72 10.74
C LEU A 141 46.41 -1.06 11.85
N PHE A 142 45.83 -0.04 12.48
CA PHE A 142 44.78 -0.22 13.47
C PHE A 142 43.45 -0.66 12.84
N VAL A 143 43.12 -0.15 11.65
CA VAL A 143 41.90 -0.58 10.94
C VAL A 143 41.94 -2.06 10.57
N VAL A 144 43.09 -2.55 10.09
CA VAL A 144 43.30 -3.99 9.82
C VAL A 144 43.20 -4.81 11.11
N PHE A 145 43.80 -4.32 12.20
CA PHE A 145 43.73 -4.95 13.51
C PHE A 145 42.29 -5.03 14.05
N LEU A 146 41.52 -3.94 13.96
CA LEU A 146 40.13 -3.83 14.38
C LEU A 146 39.26 -4.86 13.66
N PHE A 147 39.23 -4.84 12.32
CA PHE A 147 38.38 -5.75 11.55
C PHE A 147 38.85 -7.20 11.65
N GLY A 148 40.16 -7.45 11.69
CA GLY A 148 40.71 -8.79 11.89
C GLY A 148 40.20 -9.44 13.18
N LEU A 149 40.21 -8.71 14.29
CA LEU A 149 39.72 -9.20 15.58
C LEU A 149 38.20 -9.32 15.67
N LEU A 150 37.45 -8.38 15.06
CA LEU A 150 35.98 -8.48 15.01
C LEU A 150 35.53 -9.70 14.22
N ILE A 151 36.13 -9.95 13.05
CA ILE A 151 35.85 -11.12 12.21
C ILE A 151 36.26 -12.40 12.93
N ALA A 152 37.46 -12.44 13.52
CA ALA A 152 37.94 -13.60 14.24
C ALA A 152 37.06 -13.93 15.47
N GLY A 153 36.69 -12.93 16.28
CA GLY A 153 35.89 -13.12 17.49
C GLY A 153 34.46 -13.58 17.18
N THR A 154 33.79 -12.91 16.25
CA THR A 154 32.41 -13.27 15.85
C THR A 154 32.35 -14.57 15.05
N GLY A 155 33.35 -14.84 14.20
CA GLY A 155 33.49 -16.07 13.44
C GLY A 155 33.67 -17.31 14.32
N GLN A 156 34.49 -17.22 15.38
CA GLN A 156 34.64 -18.29 16.38
C GLN A 156 33.32 -18.61 17.10
N LEU A 157 32.57 -17.57 17.50
CA LEU A 157 31.28 -17.71 18.16
C LEU A 157 30.24 -18.42 17.26
N LEU A 158 30.17 -18.02 15.97
CA LEU A 158 29.26 -18.62 15.01
C LEU A 158 29.63 -20.06 14.67
N ALA A 159 30.90 -20.35 14.43
CA ALA A 159 31.40 -21.69 14.14
C ALA A 159 31.03 -22.67 15.25
N ARG A 160 31.16 -22.26 16.52
CA ARG A 160 30.86 -23.12 17.68
C ARG A 160 29.38 -23.20 18.03
N SER A 161 28.59 -22.18 17.70
CA SER A 161 27.12 -22.24 17.83
C SER A 161 26.49 -23.39 17.04
N ARG A 162 27.18 -23.92 16.03
CA ARG A 162 26.74 -25.09 15.24
C ARG A 162 26.89 -26.43 15.98
N PHE A 163 27.71 -26.47 17.04
CA PHE A 163 28.06 -27.68 17.79
C PHE A 163 27.51 -27.70 19.23
N LEU A 164 26.76 -26.67 19.64
CA LEU A 164 26.02 -26.71 20.91
C LEU A 164 24.86 -27.70 20.79
N GLU A 165 24.48 -28.41 21.86
CA GLU A 165 23.29 -29.28 21.84
C GLU A 165 22.03 -28.53 22.30
N ASP A 166 22.18 -27.60 23.25
CA ASP A 166 21.10 -26.78 23.80
C ASP A 166 20.65 -25.68 22.82
N GLU A 167 19.38 -25.76 22.39
CA GLU A 167 18.74 -24.81 21.48
C GLU A 167 18.65 -23.39 22.04
N ASN A 168 18.52 -23.23 23.36
CA ASN A 168 18.54 -21.91 24.00
C ASN A 168 19.92 -21.29 23.95
N ALA A 169 20.97 -22.08 24.21
CA ALA A 169 22.36 -21.64 24.09
C ALA A 169 22.73 -21.28 22.63
N LYS A 170 22.26 -22.06 21.63
CA LYS A 170 22.43 -21.73 20.20
C LYS A 170 21.77 -20.40 19.84
N ARG A 171 20.54 -20.20 20.29
CA ARG A 171 19.75 -18.99 20.04
C ARG A 171 20.44 -17.77 20.64
N LEU A 172 20.92 -17.88 21.88
CA LEU A 172 21.64 -16.83 22.59
C LEU A 172 22.96 -16.48 21.89
N ALA A 173 23.76 -17.48 21.48
CA ALA A 173 25.02 -17.27 20.77
C ALA A 173 24.82 -16.55 19.41
N ARG A 174 23.79 -16.93 18.64
CA ARG A 174 23.44 -16.25 17.37
C ARG A 174 23.01 -14.80 17.57
N ARG A 175 22.33 -14.50 18.67
CA ARG A 175 21.90 -13.13 18.99
C ARG A 175 23.05 -12.24 19.46
N VAL A 176 23.98 -12.79 20.25
CA VAL A 176 25.24 -12.12 20.59
C VAL A 176 26.07 -11.85 19.34
N PHE A 177 26.16 -12.82 18.41
CA PHE A 177 26.80 -12.63 17.10
C PHE A 177 26.20 -11.45 16.35
N TRP A 178 24.88 -11.40 16.19
CA TRP A 178 24.21 -10.31 15.49
C TRP A 178 24.38 -8.96 16.20
N ALA A 179 24.38 -8.93 17.53
CA ALA A 179 24.64 -7.70 18.28
C ALA A 179 26.05 -7.16 17.98
N PHE A 180 27.08 -8.01 17.92
CA PHE A 180 28.44 -7.58 17.55
C PHE A 180 28.58 -7.19 16.08
N VAL A 181 27.90 -7.88 15.15
CA VAL A 181 27.87 -7.49 13.72
C VAL A 181 27.23 -6.11 13.56
N ILE A 182 26.09 -5.89 14.22
CA ILE A 182 25.42 -4.58 14.21
C ILE A 182 26.32 -3.51 14.82
N GLY A 183 26.96 -3.78 15.97
CA GLY A 183 27.90 -2.84 16.59
C GLY A 183 29.12 -2.53 15.70
N GLY A 184 29.60 -3.51 14.92
CA GLY A 184 30.69 -3.33 13.95
C GLY A 184 30.35 -2.40 12.79
N LEU A 185 29.06 -2.19 12.47
CA LEU A 185 28.64 -1.15 11.51
C LEU A 185 28.91 0.26 12.04
N GLY A 186 29.20 0.41 13.33
CA GLY A 186 29.69 1.66 13.94
C GLY A 186 31.02 2.14 13.36
N SER A 187 31.79 1.25 12.71
CA SER A 187 33.02 1.61 12.00
C SER A 187 32.79 2.47 10.75
N ILE A 188 31.54 2.79 10.38
CA ILE A 188 31.23 3.79 9.33
C ILE A 188 31.84 5.17 9.66
N ASP A 189 32.06 5.47 10.94
CA ASP A 189 32.67 6.73 11.38
C ASP A 189 34.14 6.84 10.94
N LEU A 190 34.81 5.72 10.64
CA LEU A 190 36.19 5.72 10.16
C LEU A 190 36.37 6.50 8.86
N PHE A 191 35.32 6.58 8.02
CA PHE A 191 35.39 7.37 6.79
C PHE A 191 35.64 8.86 7.07
N ALA A 192 35.11 9.39 8.18
CA ALA A 192 35.35 10.78 8.59
C ALA A 192 36.82 11.00 9.02
N ASP A 193 37.52 9.97 9.45
CA ASP A 193 38.93 10.04 9.82
C ASP A 193 39.84 10.30 8.61
N TYR A 194 39.43 9.78 7.44
CA TYR A 194 40.16 9.86 6.18
C TYR A 194 39.74 11.03 5.27
N GLY A 195 38.95 11.98 5.79
CA GLY A 195 38.58 13.20 5.06
C GLY A 195 37.28 13.13 4.27
N PHE A 196 36.52 12.03 4.35
CA PHE A 196 35.21 11.95 3.72
C PHE A 196 34.16 12.68 4.57
N ASN A 197 33.39 13.59 3.95
CA ASN A 197 32.32 14.33 4.63
C ASN A 197 31.08 13.45 4.86
N ILE A 198 31.24 12.41 5.68
CA ILE A 198 30.19 11.54 6.17
C ILE A 198 29.95 11.90 7.62
N ARG A 199 28.69 12.17 7.98
CA ARG A 199 28.32 12.42 9.37
C ARG A 199 28.60 11.17 10.22
N PRO A 200 29.13 11.32 11.46
CA PRO A 200 29.51 10.19 12.29
C PRO A 200 28.25 9.52 12.90
N TRP A 201 27.61 8.67 12.12
CA TRP A 201 26.39 7.94 12.48
C TRP A 201 26.65 6.66 13.27
N GLY A 202 27.90 6.27 13.49
CA GLY A 202 28.30 5.01 14.08
C GLY A 202 27.83 4.80 15.52
N ALA A 203 27.51 5.88 16.23
CA ALA A 203 26.85 5.82 17.54
C ALA A 203 25.47 5.13 17.50
N LEU A 204 24.74 5.18 16.38
CA LEU A 204 23.44 4.52 16.23
C LEU A 204 23.53 2.99 16.22
N PRO A 205 24.26 2.34 15.30
CA PRO A 205 24.44 0.89 15.32
C PRO A 205 25.07 0.38 16.62
N VAL A 206 26.00 1.15 17.22
CA VAL A 206 26.59 0.81 18.52
C VAL A 206 25.55 0.84 19.64
N SER A 207 24.70 1.86 19.69
CA SER A 207 23.63 1.95 20.70
C SER A 207 22.61 0.82 20.57
N ILE A 208 22.28 0.42 19.34
CA ILE A 208 21.43 -0.75 19.08
C ILE A 208 22.10 -2.03 19.60
N ALA A 209 23.40 -2.21 19.34
CA ALA A 209 24.15 -3.35 19.85
C ALA A 209 24.18 -3.40 21.39
N VAL A 210 24.41 -2.26 22.06
CA VAL A 210 24.38 -2.17 23.53
C VAL A 210 23.01 -2.54 24.08
N LEU A 211 21.93 -2.03 23.48
CA LEU A 211 20.55 -2.35 23.89
C LEU A 211 20.25 -3.85 23.73
N LEU A 212 20.66 -4.45 22.61
CA LEU A 212 20.52 -5.90 22.39
C LEU A 212 21.26 -6.70 23.45
N LEU A 213 22.53 -6.38 23.70
CA LEU A 213 23.34 -7.08 24.71
C LEU A 213 22.77 -6.90 26.13
N THR A 214 22.24 -5.72 26.44
CA THR A 214 21.56 -5.42 27.71
C THR A 214 20.32 -6.30 27.90
N HIS A 215 19.50 -6.43 26.87
CA HIS A 215 18.32 -7.28 26.89
C HIS A 215 18.68 -8.75 27.17
N LEU A 216 19.70 -9.26 26.48
CA LEU A 216 20.17 -10.63 26.68
C LEU A 216 20.64 -10.88 28.12
N VAL A 217 21.29 -9.90 28.76
CA VAL A 217 21.71 -9.96 30.17
C VAL A 217 20.54 -9.98 31.13
N LEU A 218 19.59 -9.04 30.99
CA LEU A 218 18.55 -8.80 31.99
C LEU A 218 17.41 -9.82 31.95
N PHE A 219 17.15 -10.42 30.79
CA PHE A 219 15.92 -11.18 30.54
C PHE A 219 16.14 -12.56 29.91
N GLU A 220 17.29 -12.82 29.28
CA GLU A 220 17.60 -14.14 28.69
C GLU A 220 18.72 -14.87 29.42
N GLY A 221 19.13 -14.36 30.59
CA GLY A 221 20.13 -14.98 31.43
C GLY A 221 21.51 -15.08 30.77
N LEU A 222 21.91 -14.13 29.91
CA LEU A 222 23.24 -14.12 29.30
C LEU A 222 24.32 -14.14 30.40
N MET A 223 25.31 -15.03 30.24
CA MET A 223 26.35 -15.32 31.25
C MET A 223 25.81 -15.87 32.59
N GLY A 224 24.56 -16.32 32.62
CA GLY A 224 23.89 -16.87 33.80
C GLY A 224 23.59 -15.83 34.88
N VAL A 225 23.36 -14.57 34.50
CA VAL A 225 22.87 -13.50 35.38
C VAL A 225 21.36 -13.71 35.64
N PRO A 226 20.86 -13.63 36.89
CA PRO A 226 19.43 -13.84 37.19
C PRO A 226 18.51 -12.84 36.49
N THR A 227 17.38 -13.33 35.95
CA THR A 227 16.39 -12.52 35.22
C THR A 227 15.41 -11.80 36.16
N ILE A 228 14.81 -10.70 35.69
CA ILE A 228 13.80 -9.93 36.44
C ILE A 228 12.39 -10.56 36.24
N ASP A 229 11.57 -10.64 37.30
CA ASP A 229 10.24 -11.30 37.38
C ASP A 229 9.10 -10.58 36.58
N PRO A 230 8.30 -11.28 35.75
CA PRO A 230 7.16 -10.73 35.00
C PRO A 230 5.95 -10.21 35.81
N GLY A 231 5.78 -10.56 37.11
CA GLY A 231 4.58 -10.21 37.91
C GLY A 231 4.35 -8.72 38.26
N ALA A 232 5.08 -7.78 37.66
CA ALA A 232 5.09 -6.36 38.04
C ALA A 232 4.08 -5.46 37.28
N HIS A 233 3.10 -6.04 36.57
CA HIS A 233 2.27 -5.34 35.58
C HIS A 233 1.24 -4.33 36.17
N HIS A 234 0.62 -4.62 37.32
CA HIS A 234 -0.37 -3.69 37.92
C HIS A 234 0.26 -2.41 38.51
N ARG A 235 1.45 -2.51 39.12
CA ARG A 235 2.25 -1.36 39.57
C ARG A 235 2.73 -0.47 38.41
N LEU A 236 2.70 -1.00 37.19
CA LEU A 236 3.05 -0.31 35.96
C LEU A 236 1.88 0.55 35.44
N LEU A 237 0.65 0.02 35.48
CA LEU A 237 -0.57 0.74 35.07
C LEU A 237 -0.89 1.92 36.01
N ASP A 238 -0.69 1.73 37.32
CA ASP A 238 -0.77 2.83 38.29
C ASP A 238 0.30 3.90 38.04
N PHE A 239 1.51 3.48 37.66
CA PHE A 239 2.59 4.41 37.31
C PHE A 239 2.27 5.21 36.04
N PHE A 240 1.76 4.58 34.98
CA PHE A 240 1.32 5.28 33.76
C PHE A 240 0.17 6.27 34.03
N SER A 241 -0.81 5.85 34.83
CA SER A 241 -1.94 6.71 35.23
C SER A 241 -1.52 7.91 36.09
N SER A 242 -0.36 7.84 36.75
CA SER A 242 0.21 8.94 37.54
C SER A 242 1.04 9.96 36.74
N LEU A 243 1.27 9.72 35.43
CA LEU A 243 2.00 10.66 34.58
C LEU A 243 1.10 11.84 34.21
N ALA A 244 1.63 13.07 34.31
CA ALA A 244 0.89 14.30 34.04
C ALA A 244 0.13 14.30 32.68
N PRO A 245 0.71 13.83 31.55
CA PRO A 245 -0.01 13.79 30.27
C PRO A 245 -1.25 12.88 30.27
N PHE A 246 -1.24 11.81 31.07
CA PHE A 246 -2.37 10.88 31.20
C PHE A 246 -3.47 11.46 32.09
N GLN A 247 -3.10 12.14 33.18
CA GLN A 247 -4.05 12.83 34.07
C GLN A 247 -4.72 14.03 33.37
N GLU A 248 -3.96 14.79 32.58
CA GLU A 248 -4.51 15.88 31.77
C GLU A 248 -5.44 15.36 30.68
N GLN A 249 -5.12 14.21 30.07
CA GLN A 249 -5.97 13.58 29.06
C GLN A 249 -7.31 13.11 29.62
N THR A 250 -7.34 12.46 30.79
CA THR A 250 -8.61 12.03 31.42
C THR A 250 -9.42 13.24 31.93
N ALA A 251 -8.76 14.30 32.39
CA ALA A 251 -9.41 15.56 32.74
C ALA A 251 -10.02 16.28 31.52
N ASP A 252 -9.35 16.28 30.36
CA ASP A 252 -9.87 16.85 29.11
C ASP A 252 -11.11 16.09 28.60
N ILE A 253 -11.16 14.78 28.83
CA ILE A 253 -12.32 13.93 28.51
C ILE A 253 -13.49 14.29 29.44
N ALA A 254 -13.27 14.28 30.76
CA ALA A 254 -14.30 14.61 31.75
C ALA A 254 -14.87 16.04 31.58
N ASN A 255 -14.01 17.03 31.32
CA ASN A 255 -14.42 18.41 31.08
C ASN A 255 -14.99 18.64 29.66
N GLY A 256 -14.73 17.72 28.74
CA GLY A 256 -15.17 17.80 27.35
C GLY A 256 -16.53 17.19 27.08
N THR A 257 -17.07 16.40 28.01
CA THR A 257 -18.33 15.68 27.90
C THR A 257 -19.46 16.41 28.60
N GLN A 258 -20.58 16.66 27.91
CA GLN A 258 -21.82 17.15 28.52
C GLN A 258 -22.59 15.97 29.14
N LEU A 259 -22.14 15.49 30.30
CA LEU A 259 -22.83 14.44 31.06
C LEU A 259 -23.89 15.07 31.96
N THR A 260 -25.07 14.48 32.00
CA THR A 260 -26.17 14.88 32.90
C THR A 260 -26.30 13.90 34.06
N GLU A 261 -26.80 14.38 35.20
CA GLU A 261 -27.05 13.54 36.38
C GLU A 261 -27.95 12.34 36.04
N GLY A 262 -27.58 11.16 36.55
CA GLY A 262 -28.31 9.90 36.35
C GLY A 262 -28.02 9.13 35.06
N GLN A 263 -27.17 9.63 34.15
CA GLN A 263 -26.77 8.87 32.94
C GLN A 263 -25.98 7.60 33.31
N LYS A 264 -26.27 6.50 32.61
CA LYS A 264 -25.55 5.24 32.75
C LYS A 264 -24.38 5.19 31.78
N VAL A 265 -23.17 5.08 32.30
CA VAL A 265 -21.93 5.16 31.51
C VAL A 265 -21.12 3.87 31.60
N LEU A 266 -20.58 3.42 30.47
CA LEU A 266 -19.71 2.25 30.38
C LEU A 266 -18.28 2.69 30.04
N ASP A 267 -17.31 2.28 30.84
CA ASP A 267 -15.88 2.47 30.59
C ASP A 267 -15.21 1.13 30.26
N VAL A 268 -14.81 0.96 29.00
CA VAL A 268 -14.27 -0.30 28.47
C VAL A 268 -12.74 -0.27 28.51
N ALA A 269 -12.14 -1.31 29.08
CA ALA A 269 -10.73 -1.36 29.47
C ALA A 269 -10.38 -0.30 30.53
N CYS A 270 -11.21 -0.23 31.59
CA CYS A 270 -11.13 0.81 32.62
C CYS A 270 -9.84 0.79 33.48
N GLY A 271 -9.06 -0.30 33.42
CA GLY A 271 -7.85 -0.47 34.21
C GLY A 271 -8.10 -0.33 35.71
N THR A 272 -7.29 0.50 36.37
CA THR A 272 -7.41 0.78 37.82
C THR A 272 -8.41 1.90 38.16
N GLY A 273 -9.23 2.36 37.21
CA GLY A 273 -10.30 3.34 37.44
C GLY A 273 -9.93 4.83 37.25
N ALA A 274 -8.98 5.17 36.38
CA ALA A 274 -8.54 6.56 36.19
C ALA A 274 -9.64 7.48 35.63
N LEU A 275 -10.50 6.98 34.73
CA LEU A 275 -11.63 7.76 34.21
C LEU A 275 -12.73 7.92 35.27
N ARG A 276 -12.97 6.90 36.12
CA ARG A 276 -13.87 7.01 37.29
C ARG A 276 -13.45 8.15 38.21
N GLU A 277 -12.15 8.29 38.46
CA GLU A 277 -11.59 9.37 39.28
C GLU A 277 -11.86 10.74 38.65
N ALA A 278 -11.61 10.89 37.34
CA ALA A 278 -11.87 12.14 36.61
C ALA A 278 -13.37 12.50 36.54
N LEU A 279 -14.26 11.49 36.52
CA LEU A 279 -15.71 11.65 36.54
C LEU A 279 -16.29 11.77 37.95
N ALA A 280 -15.49 11.84 39.02
CA ALA A 280 -15.99 11.89 40.39
C ALA A 280 -16.88 13.12 40.69
N SER A 281 -16.71 14.21 39.95
CA SER A 281 -17.56 15.40 40.03
C SER A 281 -18.91 15.27 39.30
N HIS A 282 -19.13 14.19 38.53
CA HIS A 282 -20.35 13.95 37.78
C HIS A 282 -21.19 12.86 38.47
N ALA A 283 -22.45 13.16 38.76
CA ALA A 283 -23.40 12.21 39.37
C ALA A 283 -23.93 11.20 38.34
N VAL A 284 -23.06 10.34 37.79
CA VAL A 284 -23.37 9.31 36.79
C VAL A 284 -23.36 7.90 37.39
N ALA A 285 -24.15 6.99 36.82
CA ALA A 285 -24.09 5.56 37.16
C ALA A 285 -22.96 4.90 36.34
N TYR A 286 -21.77 4.77 36.94
CA TYR A 286 -20.55 4.27 36.29
C TYR A 286 -20.42 2.75 36.35
N VAL A 287 -20.03 2.15 35.23
CA VAL A 287 -19.69 0.73 35.12
C VAL A 287 -18.31 0.61 34.45
N GLY A 288 -17.32 0.10 35.18
CA GLY A 288 -15.99 -0.24 34.66
C GLY A 288 -15.93 -1.70 34.19
N PHE A 289 -15.44 -1.93 32.97
CA PHE A 289 -15.33 -3.26 32.36
C PHE A 289 -13.89 -3.52 31.89
N ASP A 290 -13.24 -4.57 32.41
CA ASP A 290 -11.85 -4.89 32.08
C ASP A 290 -11.56 -6.40 32.11
N GLY A 291 -10.60 -6.84 31.29
CA GLY A 291 -10.15 -8.24 31.24
C GLY A 291 -9.09 -8.59 32.29
N ASN A 292 -8.49 -7.60 32.95
CA ASN A 292 -7.44 -7.78 33.95
C ASN A 292 -8.00 -7.71 35.38
N GLU A 293 -8.15 -8.87 36.00
CA GLU A 293 -8.69 -8.99 37.36
C GLU A 293 -7.80 -8.32 38.42
N SER A 294 -6.49 -8.23 38.20
CA SER A 294 -5.59 -7.51 39.12
C SER A 294 -5.81 -5.99 39.07
N ALA A 295 -6.11 -5.45 37.89
CA ALA A 295 -6.44 -4.03 37.72
C ALA A 295 -7.79 -3.69 38.36
N LEU A 296 -8.80 -4.55 38.17
CA LEU A 296 -10.10 -4.41 38.82
C LEU A 296 -10.03 -4.55 40.34
N THR A 297 -9.16 -5.42 40.86
CA THR A 297 -8.92 -5.54 42.31
C THR A 297 -8.37 -4.23 42.89
N ALA A 298 -7.44 -3.59 42.19
CA ALA A 298 -6.93 -2.28 42.57
C ALA A 298 -8.00 -1.18 42.44
N ALA A 299 -8.84 -1.22 41.40
CA ALA A 299 -9.95 -0.29 41.23
C ALA A 299 -11.00 -0.41 42.35
N ARG A 300 -11.39 -1.63 42.72
CA ARG A 300 -12.31 -1.91 43.84
C ARG A 300 -11.75 -1.45 45.18
N ALA A 301 -10.43 -1.54 45.38
CA ALA A 301 -9.77 -1.03 46.58
C ALA A 301 -9.75 0.51 46.63
N LYS A 302 -9.65 1.18 45.47
CA LYS A 302 -9.71 2.66 45.36
C LYS A 302 -11.13 3.20 45.46
N PHE A 303 -12.10 2.49 44.87
CA PHE A 303 -13.51 2.89 44.77
C PHE A 303 -14.41 1.75 45.26
N PRO A 304 -14.74 1.72 46.57
CA PRO A 304 -15.51 0.63 47.20
C PRO A 304 -17.02 0.73 46.90
N GLU A 305 -17.39 0.92 45.64
CA GLU A 305 -18.78 0.94 45.17
C GLU A 305 -19.37 -0.48 45.09
N ALA A 306 -20.68 -0.63 45.31
CA ALA A 306 -21.36 -1.92 45.24
C ALA A 306 -21.35 -2.49 43.80
N PRO A 307 -21.07 -3.79 43.61
CA PRO A 307 -21.22 -4.45 42.30
C PRO A 307 -22.64 -4.25 41.73
N PRO A 308 -22.82 -4.07 40.42
CA PRO A 308 -21.87 -4.33 39.33
C PRO A 308 -21.09 -3.08 38.85
N ALA A 309 -20.55 -2.25 39.75
CA ALA A 309 -19.68 -1.12 39.37
C ALA A 309 -18.38 -1.55 38.65
N TRP A 310 -17.89 -2.78 38.88
CA TRP A 310 -16.64 -3.32 38.32
C TRP A 310 -16.84 -4.73 37.78
N VAL A 311 -16.92 -4.88 36.45
CA VAL A 311 -17.24 -6.12 35.76
C VAL A 311 -15.96 -6.71 35.14
N HIS A 312 -15.64 -7.96 35.48
CA HIS A 312 -14.56 -8.71 34.84
C HIS A 312 -15.07 -9.41 33.59
N GLY A 313 -14.37 -9.22 32.47
CA GLY A 313 -14.61 -9.96 31.24
C GLY A 313 -13.76 -9.43 30.09
N ASP A 314 -13.59 -10.25 29.06
CA ASP A 314 -12.72 -9.94 27.92
C ASP A 314 -13.43 -8.99 26.95
N PRO A 315 -12.96 -7.73 26.77
CA PRO A 315 -13.59 -6.79 25.83
C PRO A 315 -13.48 -7.21 24.36
N GLY A 316 -12.60 -8.17 24.04
CA GLY A 316 -12.50 -8.80 22.72
C GLY A 316 -13.54 -9.90 22.47
N ARG A 317 -14.44 -10.15 23.41
CA ARG A 317 -15.59 -11.08 23.29
C ARG A 317 -16.90 -10.33 23.52
N SER A 318 -18.04 -11.00 23.31
CA SER A 318 -19.34 -10.40 23.56
C SER A 318 -19.46 -9.89 25.00
N TRP A 319 -19.84 -8.62 25.15
CA TRP A 319 -19.90 -7.95 26.43
C TRP A 319 -21.13 -8.42 27.23
N PRO A 320 -21.01 -8.64 28.56
CA PRO A 320 -22.05 -9.20 29.41
C PRO A 320 -23.14 -8.15 29.78
N PHE A 321 -23.53 -7.32 28.82
CA PHE A 321 -24.53 -6.27 28.98
C PHE A 321 -25.69 -6.46 27.99
N GLU A 322 -26.90 -6.13 28.43
CA GLU A 322 -28.09 -6.10 27.57
C GLU A 322 -28.00 -5.00 26.50
N ASP A 323 -28.76 -5.17 25.42
CA ASP A 323 -28.81 -4.23 24.30
C ASP A 323 -29.40 -2.88 24.73
N LYS A 324 -28.82 -1.78 24.24
CA LYS A 324 -29.34 -0.40 24.39
C LYS A 324 -29.53 0.06 25.86
N VAL A 325 -28.62 -0.31 26.75
CA VAL A 325 -28.70 0.03 28.19
C VAL A 325 -27.91 1.29 28.56
N PHE A 326 -26.85 1.64 27.82
CA PHE A 326 -25.96 2.76 28.19
C PHE A 326 -26.28 4.04 27.42
N ASP A 327 -26.21 5.17 28.11
CA ASP A 327 -26.34 6.52 27.53
C ASP A 327 -25.02 6.99 26.91
N ARG A 328 -23.90 6.49 27.45
CA ARG A 328 -22.53 6.79 27.01
C ARG A 328 -21.65 5.55 27.10
N VAL A 329 -20.81 5.36 26.08
CA VAL A 329 -19.76 4.33 26.08
C VAL A 329 -18.42 5.00 25.81
N PHE A 330 -17.45 4.79 26.71
CA PHE A 330 -16.10 5.32 26.62
C PHE A 330 -15.14 4.24 26.14
N LEU A 331 -14.41 4.54 25.07
CA LEU A 331 -13.35 3.73 24.50
C LEU A 331 -12.05 4.55 24.54
N VAL A 332 -11.48 4.69 25.74
CA VAL A 332 -10.26 5.49 26.01
C VAL A 332 -9.03 4.59 26.10
N ASN A 333 -8.24 4.54 25.02
CA ASN A 333 -7.07 3.66 24.88
C ASN A 333 -7.27 2.11 24.92
N PRO A 334 -8.47 1.51 24.74
CA PRO A 334 -8.61 0.05 24.79
C PRO A 334 -7.77 -0.65 23.70
N LEU A 335 -7.50 0.05 22.58
CA LEU A 335 -6.75 -0.43 21.43
C LEU A 335 -5.22 -0.42 21.60
N ALA A 336 -4.71 0.31 22.60
CA ALA A 336 -3.27 0.50 22.80
C ALA A 336 -2.68 -0.47 23.84
N PHE A 337 -3.48 -0.98 24.78
CA PHE A 337 -3.00 -1.76 25.92
C PHE A 337 -3.57 -3.18 26.01
N VAL A 338 -4.69 -3.45 25.35
CA VAL A 338 -5.28 -4.78 25.29
C VAL A 338 -5.07 -5.27 23.87
N GLY A 339 -4.35 -6.38 23.68
CA GLY A 339 -4.02 -6.95 22.36
C GLY A 339 -5.24 -7.42 21.57
N MET A 340 -6.09 -6.49 21.15
CA MET A 340 -7.41 -6.71 20.56
C MET A 340 -7.36 -6.51 19.05
N GLY A 341 -7.33 -7.63 18.32
CA GLY A 341 -7.17 -7.66 16.86
C GLY A 341 -8.38 -7.25 16.02
N ASN A 342 -9.42 -6.60 16.57
CA ASN A 342 -10.58 -6.19 15.77
C ASN A 342 -11.33 -4.97 16.34
N PRO A 343 -10.94 -3.73 15.96
CA PRO A 343 -11.66 -2.51 16.30
C PRO A 343 -13.13 -2.52 15.85
N ALA A 344 -13.44 -3.19 14.74
CA ALA A 344 -14.81 -3.27 14.24
C ALA A 344 -15.73 -4.06 15.18
N PHE A 345 -15.20 -5.09 15.85
CA PHE A 345 -15.93 -5.87 16.85
C PHE A 345 -16.25 -5.05 18.11
N LEU A 346 -15.27 -4.32 18.65
CA LEU A 346 -15.46 -3.42 19.79
C LEU A 346 -16.51 -2.35 19.48
N LEU A 347 -16.43 -1.76 18.29
CA LEU A 347 -17.41 -0.77 17.84
C LEU A 347 -18.79 -1.40 17.59
N SER A 348 -18.88 -2.65 17.10
CA SER A 348 -20.18 -3.33 16.96
C SER A 348 -20.82 -3.67 18.30
N GLU A 349 -20.02 -4.07 19.30
CA GLU A 349 -20.53 -4.30 20.67
C GLU A 349 -20.92 -2.96 21.32
N ALA A 350 -20.16 -1.89 21.10
CA ALA A 350 -20.55 -0.55 21.51
C ALA A 350 -21.88 -0.12 20.87
N ALA A 351 -22.08 -0.40 19.58
CA ALA A 351 -23.34 -0.12 18.87
C ALA A 351 -24.52 -0.90 19.43
N ARG A 352 -24.28 -2.13 19.89
CA ARG A 352 -25.30 -3.00 20.47
C ARG A 352 -25.77 -2.50 21.85
N VAL A 353 -24.83 -2.14 22.73
CA VAL A 353 -25.15 -1.80 24.12
C VAL A 353 -25.57 -0.33 24.31
N ILE A 354 -25.35 0.53 23.32
CA ILE A 354 -25.69 1.96 23.39
C ILE A 354 -27.13 2.23 22.95
N LYS A 355 -27.81 3.17 23.62
CA LYS A 355 -29.15 3.65 23.23
C LYS A 355 -29.13 4.30 21.84
N THR A 356 -30.29 4.33 21.18
CA THR A 356 -30.45 4.88 19.82
C THR A 356 -30.04 6.35 19.71
N ASP A 357 -30.19 7.13 20.79
CA ASP A 357 -29.77 8.53 20.94
C ASP A 357 -28.49 8.71 21.78
N GLY A 358 -27.89 7.59 22.19
CA GLY A 358 -26.65 7.57 22.96
C GLY A 358 -25.43 7.95 22.11
N GLU A 359 -24.32 8.23 22.80
CA GLU A 359 -23.09 8.70 22.18
C GLU A 359 -21.87 7.85 22.61
N VAL A 360 -21.11 7.36 21.63
CA VAL A 360 -19.82 6.71 21.88
C VAL A 360 -18.73 7.76 21.80
N LEU A 361 -17.81 7.74 22.77
CA LEU A 361 -16.59 8.54 22.75
C LEU A 361 -15.38 7.63 22.54
N VAL A 362 -14.68 7.87 21.44
CA VAL A 362 -13.46 7.14 21.08
C VAL A 362 -12.29 8.09 20.97
N LEU A 363 -11.15 7.71 21.55
CA LEU A 363 -9.92 8.47 21.42
C LEU A 363 -9.10 7.99 20.22
N GLY A 364 -8.78 8.90 19.29
CA GLY A 364 -7.87 8.69 18.15
C GLY A 364 -6.60 9.55 18.22
N ARG A 365 -5.71 9.47 17.22
CA ARG A 365 -4.43 10.23 17.17
C ARG A 365 -4.29 11.13 15.93
N THR A 366 -3.57 12.24 16.05
CA THR A 366 -3.30 13.25 14.99
C THR A 366 -1.97 13.10 14.25
N GLY A 367 -1.29 11.96 14.38
CA GLY A 367 0.04 11.75 13.79
C GLY A 367 1.19 12.37 14.62
N GLY A 368 2.43 11.92 14.35
CA GLY A 368 3.66 12.32 15.07
C GLY A 368 4.08 11.37 16.19
N SER A 369 5.38 11.11 16.39
CA SER A 369 5.88 10.04 17.29
C SER A 369 5.49 10.30 18.76
N PHE A 370 4.91 9.29 19.43
CA PHE A 370 4.67 9.25 20.88
C PHE A 370 5.90 9.72 21.71
N LEU A 371 7.10 9.35 21.24
CA LEU A 371 8.40 9.75 21.81
C LEU A 371 8.83 11.20 21.52
N ARG A 372 8.06 12.04 20.82
CA ARG A 372 8.36 13.48 20.70
C ARG A 372 7.60 14.28 21.75
N GLY A 373 6.34 13.92 22.00
CA GLY A 373 5.49 14.59 23.00
C GLY A 373 5.98 14.40 24.43
N LEU A 374 6.57 13.24 24.75
CA LEU A 374 7.06 12.92 26.09
C LEU A 374 8.34 13.69 26.51
N PHE A 375 9.07 14.31 25.57
CA PHE A 375 10.44 14.81 25.83
C PHE A 375 10.65 16.28 25.49
N ALA A 376 9.92 16.84 24.52
CA ALA A 376 10.19 18.20 24.05
C ALA A 376 9.88 19.26 25.12
N ALA A 377 8.74 19.15 25.80
CA ALA A 377 8.29 20.18 26.75
C ALA A 377 9.11 20.21 28.06
N ASP A 378 9.45 19.04 28.62
CA ASP A 378 10.12 18.97 29.94
C ASP A 378 11.62 19.27 29.88
N LEU A 379 12.31 18.91 28.80
CA LEU A 379 13.74 19.16 28.63
C LEU A 379 14.03 20.62 28.28
N GLU A 380 13.20 21.26 27.45
CA GLU A 380 13.30 22.69 27.15
C GLU A 380 13.01 23.54 28.41
N SER A 381 12.00 23.12 29.18
CA SER A 381 11.61 23.67 30.49
C SER A 381 12.71 23.50 31.56
N ALA A 382 13.37 22.34 31.63
CA ALA A 382 14.49 22.09 32.55
C ALA A 382 15.76 22.85 32.17
N TRP A 383 16.02 23.00 30.87
CA TRP A 383 17.12 23.82 30.36
C TRP A 383 16.93 25.30 30.71
N ALA A 384 15.72 25.83 30.51
CA ALA A 384 15.38 27.22 30.86
C ALA A 384 15.51 27.53 32.36
N ARG A 385 15.36 26.53 33.25
CA ARG A 385 15.44 26.69 34.72
C ARG A 385 16.85 26.58 35.30
N GLY A 386 17.82 25.98 34.61
CA GLY A 386 19.14 25.77 35.22
C GLY A 386 20.21 25.10 34.36
N GLY A 387 20.07 25.16 33.03
CA GLY A 387 21.06 24.68 32.07
C GLY A 387 21.40 23.18 32.21
N ALA A 388 22.62 22.81 31.82
CA ALA A 388 23.05 21.41 31.73
C ALA A 388 22.93 20.61 33.04
N ALA A 389 23.12 21.26 34.20
CA ALA A 389 23.02 20.61 35.51
C ALA A 389 21.56 20.31 35.94
N ALA A 390 20.60 21.11 35.48
CA ALA A 390 19.18 20.85 35.68
C ALA A 390 18.67 19.76 34.73
N VAL A 391 19.13 19.78 33.48
CA VAL A 391 18.85 18.72 32.50
C VAL A 391 19.45 17.38 32.95
N ALA A 392 20.69 17.36 33.47
CA ALA A 392 21.30 16.13 33.99
C ALA A 392 20.55 15.56 35.21
N ARG A 393 20.07 16.42 36.12
CA ARG A 393 19.22 16.01 37.25
C ARG A 393 17.90 15.41 36.80
N GLU A 394 17.27 16.04 35.81
CA GLU A 394 15.98 15.59 35.30
C GLU A 394 16.13 14.33 34.43
N PHE A 395 17.24 14.19 33.72
CA PHE A 395 17.60 12.97 33.03
C PHE A 395 17.94 11.82 34.00
N LEU A 396 18.57 12.10 35.16
CA LEU A 396 18.78 11.09 36.22
C LEU A 396 17.47 10.71 36.94
N ARG A 397 16.51 11.65 37.05
CA ARG A 397 15.16 11.41 37.61
C ARG A 397 14.27 10.59 36.67
N VAL A 398 14.37 10.84 35.36
CA VAL A 398 13.51 10.23 34.33
C VAL A 398 14.18 9.02 33.64
N GLY A 399 15.50 8.90 33.69
CA GLY A 399 16.30 7.84 33.03
C GLY A 399 15.88 6.41 33.35
N PRO A 400 15.64 6.03 34.62
CA PRO A 400 15.08 4.71 34.96
C PRO A 400 13.67 4.47 34.41
N ARG A 401 12.88 5.54 34.21
CA ARG A 401 11.49 5.51 33.69
C ARG A 401 11.47 5.38 32.16
N LEU A 402 12.38 6.07 31.49
CA LEU A 402 12.69 6.01 30.06
C LEU A 402 13.16 4.61 29.62
N PHE A 403 14.03 4.02 30.44
CA PHE A 403 14.56 2.68 30.24
C PHE A 403 13.47 1.60 30.31
N ARG A 404 12.48 1.79 31.20
CA ARG A 404 11.31 0.89 31.34
C ARG A 404 10.32 1.03 30.19
N LEU A 405 10.17 2.22 29.61
CA LEU A 405 9.34 2.49 28.42
C LEU A 405 9.93 1.89 27.13
N ALA A 406 11.25 2.04 26.92
CA ALA A 406 11.95 1.44 25.80
C ALA A 406 11.95 -0.10 25.87
N TYR A 407 11.98 -0.66 27.09
CA TYR A 407 11.82 -2.09 27.38
C TYR A 407 10.45 -2.62 26.96
N GLU A 408 9.33 -1.94 27.29
CA GLU A 408 7.98 -2.43 27.00
C GLU A 408 7.61 -2.34 25.51
N LEU A 409 8.08 -1.30 24.78
CA LEU A 409 7.96 -1.22 23.31
C LEU A 409 8.66 -2.40 22.59
N LEU A 410 9.72 -2.94 23.19
CA LEU A 410 10.44 -4.11 22.71
C LEU A 410 9.81 -5.44 23.18
N VAL A 411 9.21 -5.49 24.38
CA VAL A 411 8.64 -6.72 24.98
C VAL A 411 7.22 -7.01 24.52
N LEU A 412 6.38 -6.00 24.23
CA LEU A 412 5.03 -6.19 23.67
C LEU A 412 5.02 -6.94 22.33
N THR A 413 6.18 -7.07 21.67
CA THR A 413 6.32 -7.83 20.41
C THR A 413 6.47 -9.35 20.57
N ARG A 414 6.45 -9.88 21.81
CA ARG A 414 6.92 -11.25 22.07
C ARG A 414 5.92 -12.25 22.64
N GLU A 415 4.80 -11.84 23.23
CA GLU A 415 3.77 -12.80 23.69
C GLU A 415 2.64 -13.05 22.68
N ARG A 416 2.52 -12.23 21.64
CA ARG A 416 1.75 -12.49 20.41
C ARG A 416 2.46 -11.78 19.25
N PRO A 417 2.33 -12.22 17.97
CA PRO A 417 2.82 -11.42 16.85
C PRO A 417 2.25 -10.00 17.01
N PRO A 418 2.97 -8.94 16.63
CA PRO A 418 2.39 -7.61 16.62
C PRO A 418 1.27 -7.60 15.59
N GLN A 419 0.05 -8.00 15.99
CA GLN A 419 -1.11 -7.26 15.54
C GLN A 419 -0.82 -5.84 16.00
N ALA A 420 -0.70 -4.96 15.01
CA ALA A 420 -0.25 -3.60 15.18
C ALA A 420 -0.85 -3.02 16.47
N LEU A 421 -0.08 -2.24 17.23
CA LEU A 421 -0.69 -1.15 17.99
C LEU A 421 -1.65 -0.49 17.00
N VAL A 422 -2.95 -0.73 17.15
CA VAL A 422 -3.96 -0.17 16.25
C VAL A 422 -4.16 1.26 16.71
N ASP A 423 -3.11 2.03 16.47
CA ASP A 423 -3.02 3.45 16.74
C ASP A 423 -3.68 4.13 15.55
N MET A 424 -5.01 4.00 15.47
CA MET A 424 -5.79 4.53 14.35
C MET A 424 -5.57 6.03 14.28
N ASN A 425 -5.11 6.49 13.11
CA ASN A 425 -5.21 7.91 12.83
C ASN A 425 -6.70 8.31 12.83
N VAL A 426 -6.97 9.60 13.02
CA VAL A 426 -8.35 10.11 13.06
C VAL A 426 -9.21 9.63 11.88
N ASN A 427 -8.65 9.50 10.68
CA ASN A 427 -9.40 9.07 9.49
C ASN A 427 -9.75 7.58 9.52
N GLU A 428 -8.85 6.72 9.97
CA GLU A 428 -9.08 5.29 10.18
C GLU A 428 -10.16 5.07 11.25
N LEU A 429 -10.11 5.84 12.34
CA LEU A 429 -11.14 5.81 13.38
C LEU A 429 -12.52 6.26 12.84
N LEU A 430 -12.57 7.35 12.08
CA LEU A 430 -13.80 7.84 11.46
C LEU A 430 -14.38 6.82 10.47
N ALA A 431 -13.52 6.11 9.72
CA ALA A 431 -13.94 5.04 8.82
C ALA A 431 -14.48 3.82 9.58
N ALA A 432 -13.80 3.38 10.64
CA ALA A 432 -14.25 2.27 11.47
C ALA A 432 -15.61 2.55 12.14
N LEU A 433 -15.81 3.78 12.63
CA LEU A 433 -17.09 4.23 13.18
C LEU A 433 -18.22 4.14 12.14
N ARG A 434 -17.99 4.61 10.91
CA ARG A 434 -18.97 4.54 9.81
C ARG A 434 -19.30 3.10 9.41
N GLN A 435 -18.30 2.23 9.36
CA GLN A 435 -18.50 0.81 9.04
C GLN A 435 -19.30 0.07 10.11
N SER A 436 -19.12 0.43 11.37
CA SER A 436 -19.87 -0.14 12.49
C SER A 436 -21.23 0.52 12.74
N GLY A 437 -21.74 1.29 11.77
CA GLY A 437 -23.09 1.86 11.83
C GLY A 437 -23.20 3.12 12.68
N PHE A 438 -22.11 3.87 12.87
CA PHE A 438 -22.13 5.20 13.51
C PHE A 438 -21.93 6.33 12.50
N THR A 439 -22.63 7.44 12.71
CA THR A 439 -22.32 8.76 12.17
C THR A 439 -21.35 9.47 13.11
N PRO A 440 -20.10 9.74 12.71
CA PRO A 440 -19.17 10.51 13.52
C PRO A 440 -19.66 11.96 13.70
N GLY A 441 -19.55 12.45 14.92
CA GLY A 441 -19.89 13.79 15.38
C GLY A 441 -18.65 14.66 15.55
N ARG A 442 -18.50 15.29 16.71
CA ARG A 442 -17.50 16.34 16.94
C ARG A 442 -16.11 15.72 17.17
N VAL A 443 -15.13 16.30 16.48
CA VAL A 443 -13.71 15.95 16.58
C VAL A 443 -13.01 17.06 17.39
N LYS A 444 -12.52 16.75 18.59
CA LYS A 444 -11.89 17.73 19.51
C LYS A 444 -10.45 17.34 19.84
N LYS A 445 -9.51 18.24 19.59
CA LYS A 445 -8.10 18.07 19.96
C LYS A 445 -7.91 18.24 21.48
N THR A 446 -7.12 17.38 22.10
CA THR A 446 -6.73 17.52 23.52
C THR A 446 -5.69 18.63 23.68
N ARG A 447 -5.66 19.33 24.82
CA ARG A 447 -4.87 20.57 24.97
C ARG A 447 -3.35 20.34 24.93
N HIS A 448 -2.88 19.16 25.32
CA HIS A 448 -1.45 18.86 25.49
C HIS A 448 -1.02 17.46 25.01
N SER A 449 -1.83 16.77 24.22
CA SER A 449 -1.55 15.42 23.74
C SER A 449 -1.81 15.30 22.21
N PRO A 450 -1.09 14.42 21.48
CA PRO A 450 -1.34 14.20 20.05
C PRO A 450 -2.66 13.45 19.77
N HIS A 451 -3.56 13.35 20.75
CA HIS A 451 -4.83 12.64 20.66
C HIS A 451 -6.02 13.56 20.35
N VAL A 452 -7.06 12.96 19.79
CA VAL A 452 -8.31 13.61 19.44
C VAL A 452 -9.45 12.76 19.97
N LEU A 453 -10.41 13.42 20.60
CA LEU A 453 -11.64 12.81 21.03
C LEU A 453 -12.66 12.92 19.90
N VAL A 454 -13.16 11.77 19.44
CA VAL A 454 -14.21 11.67 18.42
C VAL A 454 -15.48 11.20 19.10
N THR A 455 -16.54 11.99 18.98
CA THR A 455 -17.88 11.56 19.37
C THR A 455 -18.60 10.93 18.20
N ALA A 456 -19.47 9.94 18.41
CA ALA A 456 -20.23 9.29 17.33
C ALA A 456 -21.59 8.78 17.81
N ARG A 457 -22.58 8.77 16.90
CA ARG A 457 -23.98 8.34 17.17
C ARG A 457 -24.42 7.27 16.17
N PRO A 458 -25.36 6.38 16.48
CA PRO A 458 -25.87 5.40 15.51
C PRO A 458 -26.43 6.07 14.23
N ALA A 459 -26.16 5.48 13.05
CA ALA A 459 -26.56 6.01 11.74
C ALA A 459 -28.04 5.74 11.42
N ALA A 460 -28.70 6.67 10.72
CA ALA A 460 -30.07 6.49 10.23
C ALA A 460 -30.09 5.56 8.98
N PRO A 461 -31.07 4.64 8.85
CA PRO A 461 -31.13 3.74 7.70
C PRO A 461 -31.43 4.50 6.40
N VAL A 462 -30.61 4.29 5.36
CA VAL A 462 -30.86 4.77 3.99
C VAL A 462 -31.87 3.84 3.32
N ALA A 463 -32.95 4.41 2.75
CA ALA A 463 -34.00 3.66 2.08
C ALA A 463 -33.49 2.93 0.83
N ALA A 464 -33.79 1.64 0.71
CA ALA A 464 -33.50 0.85 -0.48
C ALA A 464 -34.41 1.28 -1.66
N PRO A 465 -33.93 1.21 -2.92
CA PRO A 465 -34.78 1.47 -4.08
C PRO A 465 -35.96 0.48 -4.14
N PRO A 466 -37.11 0.88 -4.72
CA PRO A 466 -38.28 0.02 -4.83
C PRO A 466 -37.96 -1.23 -5.67
N ALA A 467 -38.46 -2.38 -5.21
CA ALA A 467 -38.25 -3.66 -5.88
C ALA A 467 -38.83 -3.66 -7.31
N PRO A 468 -38.18 -4.32 -8.28
CA PRO A 468 -38.72 -4.44 -9.63
C PRO A 468 -40.05 -5.19 -9.62
N ALA A 469 -40.93 -4.85 -10.58
CA ALA A 469 -42.15 -5.61 -10.79
C ALA A 469 -41.79 -7.08 -11.06
N PRO A 470 -42.40 -8.05 -10.35
CA PRO A 470 -42.07 -9.46 -10.51
C PRO A 470 -42.25 -9.91 -11.96
N LEU A 471 -41.41 -10.86 -12.39
CA LEU A 471 -41.58 -11.51 -13.68
C LEU A 471 -42.93 -12.24 -13.72
N PRO A 472 -43.64 -12.24 -14.87
CA PRO A 472 -44.80 -13.10 -15.04
C PRO A 472 -44.44 -14.55 -14.74
N GLU A 473 -45.27 -15.25 -13.97
CA GLU A 473 -44.96 -16.61 -13.47
C GLU A 473 -44.63 -17.60 -14.60
N ALA A 474 -45.34 -17.51 -15.73
CA ALA A 474 -45.06 -18.31 -16.92
C ALA A 474 -43.65 -18.05 -17.48
N ALA A 475 -43.23 -16.77 -17.52
CA ALA A 475 -41.92 -16.39 -18.01
C ALA A 475 -40.80 -16.82 -17.04
N ALA A 476 -41.03 -16.68 -15.72
CA ALA A 476 -40.10 -17.17 -14.71
C ALA A 476 -39.90 -18.69 -14.82
N ARG A 477 -40.99 -19.46 -14.97
CA ARG A 477 -40.92 -20.92 -15.19
C ARG A 477 -40.19 -21.30 -16.47
N ALA A 478 -40.43 -20.58 -17.57
CA ALA A 478 -39.76 -20.84 -18.84
C ALA A 478 -38.24 -20.58 -18.76
N LEU A 479 -37.83 -19.46 -18.16
CA LEU A 479 -36.42 -19.13 -17.95
C LEU A 479 -35.74 -20.11 -16.98
N ALA A 480 -36.38 -20.42 -15.85
CA ALA A 480 -35.87 -21.41 -14.90
C ALA A 480 -35.79 -22.81 -15.51
N GLY A 481 -36.75 -23.20 -16.35
CA GLY A 481 -36.72 -24.47 -17.08
C GLY A 481 -35.58 -24.56 -18.10
N ALA A 482 -35.14 -23.43 -18.66
CA ALA A 482 -34.05 -23.39 -19.64
C ALA A 482 -32.65 -23.59 -19.03
N VAL A 483 -32.40 -23.09 -17.81
CA VAL A 483 -31.07 -23.14 -17.15
C VAL A 483 -31.03 -23.94 -15.84
N GLY A 484 -32.20 -24.34 -15.33
CA GLY A 484 -32.38 -24.90 -13.99
C GLY A 484 -32.53 -23.83 -12.91
N GLU A 485 -33.31 -24.14 -11.86
CA GLU A 485 -33.61 -23.24 -10.73
C GLU A 485 -32.36 -22.67 -10.04
N ALA A 486 -31.29 -23.48 -9.96
CA ALA A 486 -30.03 -23.04 -9.34
C ALA A 486 -29.33 -21.91 -10.13
N HIS A 487 -29.66 -21.72 -11.40
CA HIS A 487 -29.04 -20.79 -12.35
C HIS A 487 -29.98 -19.68 -12.82
N PHE A 488 -31.14 -19.53 -12.17
CA PHE A 488 -32.10 -18.44 -12.36
C PHE A 488 -32.26 -17.64 -11.06
N PHE A 489 -31.98 -16.34 -11.08
CA PHE A 489 -31.93 -15.50 -9.88
C PHE A 489 -32.99 -14.40 -9.95
N THR A 490 -33.82 -14.32 -8.92
CA THR A 490 -34.82 -13.26 -8.73
C THR A 490 -34.78 -12.66 -7.32
N ASP A 491 -34.09 -13.31 -6.38
CA ASP A 491 -33.96 -12.83 -5.02
C ASP A 491 -32.97 -11.67 -4.92
N ALA A 492 -33.24 -10.76 -3.98
CA ALA A 492 -32.46 -9.53 -3.82
C ALA A 492 -30.98 -9.80 -3.51
N ALA A 493 -30.65 -10.88 -2.80
CA ALA A 493 -29.27 -11.18 -2.41
C ALA A 493 -28.41 -11.59 -3.61
N ARG A 494 -28.94 -12.45 -4.50
CA ARG A 494 -28.25 -12.87 -5.73
C ARG A 494 -28.29 -11.83 -6.84
N LEU A 495 -29.29 -10.95 -6.85
CA LEU A 495 -29.34 -9.80 -7.77
C LEU A 495 -28.40 -8.66 -7.35
N ALA A 496 -28.09 -8.52 -6.06
CA ALA A 496 -27.31 -7.39 -5.54
C ALA A 496 -26.00 -7.11 -6.29
N PRO A 497 -25.17 -8.10 -6.69
CA PRO A 497 -23.97 -7.83 -7.49
C PRO A 497 -24.25 -7.18 -8.85
N TYR A 498 -25.34 -7.57 -9.51
CA TYR A 498 -25.73 -7.06 -10.84
C TYR A 498 -26.37 -5.66 -10.78
N HIS A 499 -26.80 -5.23 -9.59
CA HIS A 499 -27.24 -3.85 -9.34
C HIS A 499 -26.10 -2.91 -8.97
N ARG A 500 -24.88 -3.42 -8.74
CA ARG A 500 -23.71 -2.56 -8.49
C ARG A 500 -23.09 -2.12 -9.81
N ASN A 501 -22.57 -0.91 -9.82
CA ASN A 501 -21.83 -0.31 -10.93
C ASN A 501 -20.96 0.84 -10.38
N THR A 502 -20.14 1.45 -11.23
CA THR A 502 -19.34 2.65 -10.90
C THR A 502 -19.94 3.98 -11.38
N LEU A 503 -21.05 3.93 -12.12
CA LEU A 503 -21.74 5.09 -12.69
C LEU A 503 -22.58 5.81 -11.61
N PRO A 504 -22.96 7.07 -11.84
CA PRO A 504 -23.93 7.78 -10.99
C PRO A 504 -25.38 7.35 -11.26
N THR A 505 -25.62 6.60 -12.35
CA THR A 505 -26.93 6.10 -12.76
C THR A 505 -27.03 4.60 -12.52
N ASP A 506 -28.16 4.18 -11.95
CA ASP A 506 -28.46 2.77 -11.71
C ASP A 506 -29.51 2.25 -12.71
N ARG A 507 -29.44 0.95 -13.02
CA ARG A 507 -30.40 0.24 -13.87
C ARG A 507 -31.13 -0.83 -13.08
N ARG A 508 -32.41 -1.03 -13.43
CA ARG A 508 -33.19 -2.14 -12.88
C ARG A 508 -32.92 -3.43 -13.65
N VAL A 509 -32.60 -4.49 -12.90
CA VAL A 509 -32.43 -5.86 -13.39
C VAL A 509 -33.60 -6.68 -12.87
N ARG A 510 -34.32 -7.37 -13.77
CA ARG A 510 -35.51 -8.16 -13.41
C ARG A 510 -35.17 -9.56 -12.90
N ALA A 511 -34.17 -10.17 -13.51
CA ALA A 511 -33.62 -11.46 -13.13
C ALA A 511 -32.23 -11.63 -13.74
N VAL A 512 -31.54 -12.68 -13.29
CA VAL A 512 -30.30 -13.15 -13.89
C VAL A 512 -30.46 -14.60 -14.30
N VAL A 513 -29.92 -14.97 -15.46
CA VAL A 513 -29.85 -16.36 -15.94
C VAL A 513 -28.40 -16.71 -16.30
N CYS A 514 -27.93 -17.89 -15.90
CA CYS A 514 -26.53 -18.31 -16.07
C CYS A 514 -26.41 -19.60 -16.91
N PRO A 515 -26.42 -19.51 -18.24
CA PRO A 515 -26.39 -20.69 -19.11
C PRO A 515 -25.04 -21.42 -19.10
N ALA A 516 -25.06 -22.74 -19.31
CA ALA A 516 -23.89 -23.62 -19.38
C ALA A 516 -23.30 -23.75 -20.78
N ASP A 517 -24.13 -23.59 -21.81
CA ASP A 517 -23.79 -23.90 -23.19
C ASP A 517 -24.69 -23.15 -24.19
N ALA A 518 -24.41 -23.35 -25.48
CA ALA A 518 -25.16 -22.73 -26.56
C ALA A 518 -26.62 -23.17 -26.65
N ALA A 519 -26.97 -24.38 -26.18
CA ALA A 519 -28.34 -24.88 -26.21
C ALA A 519 -29.21 -24.16 -25.16
N GLU A 520 -28.69 -23.97 -23.96
CA GLU A 520 -29.35 -23.16 -22.93
C GLU A 520 -29.49 -21.70 -23.37
N VAL A 521 -28.46 -21.10 -24.00
CA VAL A 521 -28.55 -19.74 -24.58
C VAL A 521 -29.68 -19.64 -25.61
N LYS A 522 -29.80 -20.62 -26.52
CA LYS A 522 -30.89 -20.68 -27.50
C LYS A 522 -32.26 -20.73 -26.81
N ALA A 523 -32.43 -21.62 -25.83
CA ALA A 523 -33.68 -21.78 -25.11
C ALA A 523 -34.09 -20.48 -24.37
N LEU A 524 -33.12 -19.79 -23.77
CA LEU A 524 -33.34 -18.49 -23.13
C LEU A 524 -33.82 -17.42 -24.11
N ILE A 525 -33.19 -17.32 -25.28
CA ILE A 525 -33.59 -16.35 -26.33
C ILE A 525 -35.04 -16.61 -26.76
N GLN A 526 -35.40 -17.87 -26.98
CA GLN A 526 -36.76 -18.27 -27.35
C GLN A 526 -37.76 -17.90 -26.25
N ALA A 527 -37.49 -18.32 -25.01
CA ALA A 527 -38.34 -18.02 -23.85
C ALA A 527 -38.52 -16.51 -23.64
N ALA A 528 -37.45 -15.73 -23.75
CA ALA A 528 -37.53 -14.27 -23.62
C ALA A 528 -38.37 -13.66 -24.74
N GLY A 529 -38.17 -14.10 -25.99
CA GLY A 529 -38.94 -13.63 -27.14
C GLY A 529 -40.43 -13.98 -27.08
N ASP A 530 -40.80 -15.13 -26.52
CA ASP A 530 -42.20 -15.55 -26.39
C ASP A 530 -42.94 -14.79 -25.27
N HIS A 531 -42.19 -14.23 -24.33
CA HIS A 531 -42.72 -13.45 -23.21
C HIS A 531 -42.44 -11.94 -23.29
N GLY A 532 -41.90 -11.44 -24.41
CA GLY A 532 -41.60 -10.02 -24.61
C GLY A 532 -40.57 -9.47 -23.61
N LEU A 533 -39.64 -10.32 -23.15
CA LEU A 533 -38.54 -9.94 -22.26
C LEU A 533 -37.28 -9.62 -23.05
N SER A 534 -36.47 -8.71 -22.53
CA SER A 534 -35.13 -8.44 -23.07
C SER A 534 -34.05 -9.19 -22.31
N LEU A 535 -33.08 -9.74 -23.04
CA LEU A 535 -31.87 -10.36 -22.49
C LEU A 535 -30.66 -9.44 -22.69
N TYR A 536 -29.85 -9.27 -21.65
CA TYR A 536 -28.59 -8.53 -21.70
C TYR A 536 -27.41 -9.45 -21.40
N PRO A 537 -26.71 -9.96 -22.43
CA PRO A 537 -25.58 -10.87 -22.25
C PRO A 537 -24.39 -10.15 -21.62
N VAL A 538 -23.76 -10.78 -20.63
CA VAL A 538 -22.48 -10.37 -20.04
C VAL A 538 -21.55 -11.56 -19.89
N SER A 539 -20.25 -11.30 -19.86
CA SER A 539 -19.21 -12.32 -19.64
C SER A 539 -18.53 -12.08 -18.28
N GLY A 540 -19.30 -12.16 -17.19
CA GLY A 540 -18.84 -11.90 -15.82
C GLY A 540 -18.87 -10.42 -15.36
N GLY A 541 -19.36 -9.48 -16.18
CA GLY A 541 -19.80 -8.16 -15.69
C GLY A 541 -18.73 -7.14 -15.25
N HIS A 542 -17.43 -7.43 -15.40
CA HIS A 542 -16.32 -6.54 -14.97
C HIS A 542 -16.06 -5.34 -15.92
N ASN A 543 -17.13 -4.71 -16.40
CA ASN A 543 -17.06 -3.60 -17.35
C ASN A 543 -17.10 -2.22 -16.68
N TRP A 544 -16.22 -2.02 -15.69
CA TRP A 544 -16.20 -0.84 -14.84
C TRP A 544 -16.01 0.47 -15.60
N GLY A 545 -16.75 1.50 -15.20
CA GLY A 545 -16.80 2.81 -15.85
C GLY A 545 -17.68 2.88 -17.10
N TYR A 546 -18.25 1.75 -17.54
CA TYR A 546 -19.17 1.66 -18.68
C TYR A 546 -20.55 1.09 -18.32
N GLY A 547 -20.77 0.69 -17.07
CA GLY A 547 -22.03 0.08 -16.61
C GLY A 547 -21.86 -1.27 -15.91
N SER A 548 -20.65 -1.82 -15.85
CA SER A 548 -20.38 -3.10 -15.19
C SER A 548 -21.25 -4.22 -15.76
N ALA A 549 -22.11 -4.86 -14.95
CA ALA A 549 -23.04 -5.88 -15.41
C ALA A 549 -24.44 -5.32 -15.78
N GLN A 550 -24.65 -4.01 -15.63
CA GLN A 550 -25.96 -3.40 -15.83
C GLN A 550 -26.35 -3.28 -17.30
N PRO A 551 -27.64 -3.48 -17.63
CA PRO A 551 -28.14 -3.39 -18.99
C PRO A 551 -28.20 -1.96 -19.52
N ALA A 552 -28.24 -1.81 -20.86
CA ALA A 552 -28.41 -0.52 -21.51
C ALA A 552 -29.77 0.15 -21.20
N LYS A 553 -30.80 -0.65 -20.94
CA LYS A 553 -32.15 -0.21 -20.55
C LYS A 553 -32.59 -0.91 -19.27
N ASP A 554 -33.45 -0.25 -18.52
CA ASP A 554 -34.09 -0.83 -17.34
C ASP A 554 -34.91 -2.08 -17.68
N ASP A 555 -35.18 -2.87 -16.64
CA ASP A 555 -36.10 -4.01 -16.65
C ASP A 555 -35.72 -5.11 -17.65
N SER A 556 -34.41 -5.26 -17.92
CA SER A 556 -33.86 -6.39 -18.66
C SER A 556 -33.50 -7.56 -17.74
N VAL A 557 -33.49 -8.78 -18.32
CA VAL A 557 -32.92 -9.96 -17.68
C VAL A 557 -31.44 -10.04 -18.08
N VAL A 558 -30.55 -10.07 -17.10
CA VAL A 558 -29.10 -10.23 -17.37
C VAL A 558 -28.82 -11.71 -17.66
N MET A 559 -28.15 -11.99 -18.77
CA MET A 559 -27.69 -13.34 -19.11
C MET A 559 -26.18 -13.43 -18.88
N ASP A 560 -25.79 -14.01 -17.75
CA ASP A 560 -24.38 -14.10 -17.36
C ASP A 560 -23.75 -15.39 -17.88
N LEU A 561 -22.91 -15.25 -18.91
CA LEU A 561 -22.20 -16.34 -19.58
C LEU A 561 -20.98 -16.82 -18.76
N GLY A 562 -20.79 -16.34 -17.53
CA GLY A 562 -19.65 -16.70 -16.67
C GLY A 562 -19.50 -18.20 -16.38
N ARG A 563 -20.58 -18.98 -16.47
CA ARG A 563 -20.55 -20.46 -16.32
C ARG A 563 -19.92 -21.15 -17.54
N MET A 564 -19.94 -20.51 -18.71
CA MET A 564 -19.26 -20.98 -19.92
C MET A 564 -17.78 -20.59 -19.88
N ASN A 565 -16.97 -21.24 -19.05
CA ASN A 565 -15.59 -20.81 -18.73
C ASN A 565 -14.50 -21.81 -19.14
N ARG A 566 -14.74 -22.63 -20.17
CA ARG A 566 -13.75 -23.62 -20.63
C ARG A 566 -12.74 -23.02 -21.62
N ILE A 567 -11.47 -23.36 -21.42
CA ILE A 567 -10.44 -23.26 -22.45
C ILE A 567 -10.55 -24.55 -23.27
N LEU A 568 -11.07 -24.43 -24.49
CA LEU A 568 -11.47 -25.57 -25.33
C LEU A 568 -10.29 -26.14 -26.11
N GLU A 569 -9.38 -25.26 -26.55
CA GLU A 569 -8.22 -25.63 -27.34
C GLU A 569 -7.10 -24.62 -27.10
N VAL A 570 -5.85 -25.08 -27.04
CA VAL A 570 -4.65 -24.24 -27.14
C VAL A 570 -3.70 -24.90 -28.11
N ASN A 571 -3.41 -24.21 -29.21
CA ASN A 571 -2.47 -24.66 -30.21
C ASN A 571 -1.11 -23.97 -29.99
N ALA A 572 -0.15 -24.73 -29.46
CA ALA A 572 1.18 -24.25 -29.14
C ALA A 572 2.14 -24.19 -30.34
N GLU A 573 1.71 -24.65 -31.52
CA GLU A 573 2.50 -24.55 -32.75
C GLU A 573 2.14 -23.26 -33.52
N LEU A 574 0.84 -23.01 -33.66
CA LEU A 574 0.29 -21.89 -34.44
C LEU A 574 -0.08 -20.68 -33.56
N GLY A 575 -0.01 -20.80 -32.24
CA GLY A 575 -0.15 -19.66 -31.32
C GLY A 575 -1.57 -19.13 -31.20
N TYR A 576 -2.55 -20.00 -30.92
CA TYR A 576 -3.93 -19.56 -30.66
C TYR A 576 -4.60 -20.36 -29.54
N ALA A 577 -5.68 -19.79 -29.00
CA ALA A 577 -6.59 -20.45 -28.07
C ALA A 577 -8.04 -20.35 -28.55
N VAL A 578 -8.85 -21.34 -28.21
CA VAL A 578 -10.31 -21.31 -28.39
C VAL A 578 -10.95 -21.32 -27.02
N ILE A 579 -11.74 -20.30 -26.72
CA ILE A 579 -12.23 -20.05 -25.36
C ILE A 579 -13.73 -19.74 -25.34
N GLU A 580 -14.36 -20.09 -24.23
CA GLU A 580 -15.74 -19.69 -23.91
C GLU A 580 -15.80 -18.32 -23.22
N PRO A 581 -16.96 -17.64 -23.19
CA PRO A 581 -17.09 -16.25 -22.71
C PRO A 581 -16.63 -16.02 -21.27
N GLY A 582 -16.84 -16.97 -20.38
CA GLY A 582 -16.45 -16.92 -18.98
C GLY A 582 -14.94 -17.07 -18.72
N VAL A 583 -14.13 -17.38 -19.74
CA VAL A 583 -12.67 -17.49 -19.56
C VAL A 583 -12.07 -16.12 -19.26
N THR A 584 -11.41 -16.03 -18.11
CA THR A 584 -10.78 -14.80 -17.63
C THR A 584 -9.33 -14.66 -18.12
N GLN A 585 -8.81 -13.43 -18.11
CA GLN A 585 -7.41 -13.16 -18.41
C GLN A 585 -6.47 -13.96 -17.50
N GLY A 586 -6.79 -14.05 -16.20
CA GLY A 586 -6.01 -14.82 -15.22
C GLY A 586 -6.02 -16.31 -15.53
N GLN A 587 -7.19 -16.87 -15.88
CA GLN A 587 -7.34 -18.30 -16.18
C GLN A 587 -6.50 -18.72 -17.40
N LEU A 588 -6.54 -17.95 -18.50
CA LEU A 588 -5.73 -18.28 -19.67
C LEU A 588 -4.23 -18.06 -19.41
N ALA A 589 -3.84 -16.97 -18.72
CA ALA A 589 -2.45 -16.73 -18.37
C ALA A 589 -1.86 -17.87 -17.50
N GLU A 590 -2.61 -18.31 -16.49
CA GLU A 590 -2.21 -19.44 -15.63
C GLU A 590 -2.11 -20.74 -16.42
N TYR A 591 -3.06 -21.01 -17.33
CA TYR A 591 -3.01 -22.19 -18.20
C TYR A 591 -1.74 -22.19 -19.06
N LEU A 592 -1.41 -21.08 -19.71
CA LEU A 592 -0.23 -20.98 -20.58
C LEU A 592 1.07 -21.16 -19.76
N GLU A 593 1.16 -20.56 -18.58
CA GLU A 593 2.33 -20.68 -17.70
C GLU A 593 2.49 -22.10 -17.15
N LYS A 594 1.41 -22.72 -16.65
CA LYS A 594 1.43 -24.08 -16.09
C LYS A 594 1.82 -25.13 -17.13
N ASN A 595 1.35 -24.97 -18.37
CA ASN A 595 1.65 -25.88 -19.47
C ASN A 595 2.91 -25.51 -20.26
N ARG A 596 3.63 -24.44 -19.86
CA ARG A 596 4.85 -23.95 -20.52
C ARG A 596 4.67 -23.69 -22.02
N VAL A 597 3.50 -23.18 -22.40
CA VAL A 597 3.20 -22.81 -23.79
C VAL A 597 4.03 -21.56 -24.13
N PRO A 598 4.74 -21.50 -25.28
CA PRO A 598 5.65 -20.39 -25.61
C PRO A 598 4.91 -19.14 -26.13
N PHE A 599 3.75 -18.85 -25.56
CA PHE A 599 2.88 -17.73 -25.92
C PHE A 599 2.32 -17.06 -24.66
N CYS A 600 1.91 -15.80 -24.79
CA CYS A 600 1.28 -15.03 -23.73
C CYS A 600 -0.02 -14.38 -24.21
N VAL A 601 -0.96 -14.25 -23.28
CA VAL A 601 -2.19 -13.47 -23.47
C VAL A 601 -1.90 -11.99 -23.25
N ASP A 602 -2.50 -11.11 -24.05
CA ASP A 602 -2.41 -9.67 -23.81
C ASP A 602 -3.29 -9.26 -22.62
N GLY A 603 -2.73 -8.48 -21.70
CA GLY A 603 -3.37 -8.14 -20.42
C GLY A 603 -3.86 -6.68 -20.39
N THR A 604 -5.05 -6.48 -19.83
CA THR A 604 -5.64 -5.17 -19.56
C THR A 604 -5.39 -4.69 -18.13
N GLY A 605 -5.63 -3.39 -17.90
CA GLY A 605 -5.68 -2.82 -16.55
C GLY A 605 -6.89 -3.24 -15.70
N ALA A 606 -7.82 -4.05 -16.23
CA ALA A 606 -9.05 -4.47 -15.54
C ALA A 606 -8.86 -5.66 -14.58
N GLY A 607 -7.62 -6.12 -14.37
CA GLY A 607 -7.33 -7.21 -13.45
C GLY A 607 -7.60 -8.62 -14.01
N PRO A 608 -7.17 -9.66 -13.27
CA PRO A 608 -7.18 -11.05 -13.73
C PRO A 608 -8.60 -11.63 -13.88
N ARG A 609 -9.62 -11.05 -13.23
CA ARG A 609 -11.01 -11.54 -13.24
C ARG A 609 -11.80 -11.16 -14.49
N ALA A 610 -11.35 -10.17 -15.26
CA ALA A 610 -12.09 -9.74 -16.45
C ALA A 610 -11.98 -10.77 -17.58
N SER A 611 -13.10 -10.95 -18.31
CA SER A 611 -13.23 -11.87 -19.44
C SER A 611 -12.47 -11.38 -20.67
N LEU A 612 -11.78 -12.30 -21.35
CA LEU A 612 -11.12 -12.04 -22.63
C LEU A 612 -12.12 -11.83 -23.75
N VAL A 613 -13.17 -12.66 -23.82
CA VAL A 613 -14.23 -12.54 -24.83
C VAL A 613 -15.00 -11.25 -24.63
N GLY A 614 -15.45 -10.97 -23.40
CA GLY A 614 -16.16 -9.74 -23.09
C GLY A 614 -15.36 -8.49 -23.45
N ASN A 615 -14.05 -8.49 -23.18
CA ASN A 615 -13.18 -7.38 -23.57
C ASN A 615 -13.01 -7.25 -25.09
N ALA A 616 -12.79 -8.35 -25.81
CA ALA A 616 -12.63 -8.35 -27.27
C ALA A 616 -13.91 -7.92 -28.01
N LEU A 617 -15.09 -8.35 -27.55
CA LEU A 617 -16.38 -7.93 -28.11
C LEU A 617 -16.64 -6.43 -27.91
N GLU A 618 -16.03 -5.86 -26.88
CA GLU A 618 -16.08 -4.44 -26.58
C GLU A 618 -14.98 -3.64 -27.26
N ARG A 619 -14.13 -4.32 -28.06
CA ARG A 619 -12.96 -3.77 -28.75
C ARG A 619 -11.96 -3.13 -27.77
N GLY A 620 -11.86 -3.70 -26.58
CA GLY A 620 -10.87 -3.27 -25.59
C GLY A 620 -9.45 -3.59 -26.03
N PHE A 621 -8.47 -2.99 -25.36
CA PHE A 621 -7.06 -3.15 -25.67
C PHE A 621 -6.20 -3.37 -24.42
N GLY A 622 -5.01 -3.93 -24.63
CA GLY A 622 -3.98 -4.16 -23.62
C GLY A 622 -2.64 -3.49 -23.95
N LEU A 623 -1.59 -3.86 -23.20
CA LEU A 623 -0.25 -3.23 -23.28
C LEU A 623 0.82 -4.11 -23.94
N GLY A 624 0.49 -5.35 -24.27
CA GLY A 624 1.42 -6.29 -24.89
C GLY A 624 1.56 -6.08 -26.41
N GLN A 625 2.08 -7.09 -27.09
CA GLN A 625 2.31 -7.05 -28.54
C GLN A 625 1.00 -7.15 -29.35
N TYR A 626 0.01 -7.87 -28.83
CA TYR A 626 -1.31 -8.06 -29.45
C TYR A 626 -2.35 -7.22 -28.71
N GLY A 627 -1.99 -5.97 -28.45
CA GLY A 627 -2.77 -5.05 -27.62
C GLY A 627 -4.16 -4.76 -28.18
N ASP A 628 -4.36 -4.78 -29.51
CA ASP A 628 -5.70 -4.74 -30.09
C ASP A 628 -6.34 -6.14 -30.05
N HIS A 629 -7.21 -6.36 -29.06
CA HIS A 629 -7.77 -7.69 -28.82
C HIS A 629 -8.71 -8.15 -29.93
N PHE A 630 -9.47 -7.24 -30.55
CA PHE A 630 -10.33 -7.62 -31.66
C PHE A 630 -9.49 -7.95 -32.91
N ALA A 631 -8.37 -7.25 -33.12
CA ALA A 631 -7.40 -7.63 -34.16
C ALA A 631 -6.76 -9.00 -33.91
N ALA A 632 -6.75 -9.53 -32.68
CA ALA A 632 -6.30 -10.90 -32.38
C ALA A 632 -7.41 -11.96 -32.52
N VAL A 633 -8.68 -11.59 -32.68
CA VAL A 633 -9.78 -12.55 -32.87
C VAL A 633 -9.68 -13.22 -34.24
N ALA A 634 -9.95 -14.52 -34.26
CA ALA A 634 -10.09 -15.30 -35.49
C ALA A 634 -11.25 -16.28 -35.38
N GLY A 635 -12.47 -15.82 -35.68
CA GLY A 635 -13.67 -16.64 -35.73
C GLY A 635 -14.45 -16.72 -34.42
N PHE A 636 -15.77 -16.80 -34.56
CA PHE A 636 -16.74 -16.94 -33.48
C PHE A 636 -17.67 -18.14 -33.68
N GLU A 637 -18.23 -18.62 -32.58
CA GLU A 637 -19.55 -19.26 -32.61
C GLU A 637 -20.56 -18.34 -31.92
N VAL A 638 -21.68 -18.07 -32.58
CA VAL A 638 -22.69 -17.09 -32.16
C VAL A 638 -24.08 -17.70 -32.22
N VAL A 639 -24.85 -17.61 -31.13
CA VAL A 639 -26.28 -17.94 -31.15
C VAL A 639 -27.05 -16.71 -31.61
N LEU A 640 -27.72 -16.83 -32.75
CA LEU A 640 -28.56 -15.78 -33.33
C LEU A 640 -29.93 -15.71 -32.62
N PRO A 641 -30.67 -14.60 -32.75
CA PRO A 641 -31.98 -14.43 -32.09
C PRO A 641 -33.06 -15.43 -32.55
N ASP A 642 -32.91 -16.00 -33.75
CA ASP A 642 -33.76 -17.09 -34.25
C ASP A 642 -33.36 -18.48 -33.68
N GLY A 643 -32.28 -18.54 -32.91
CA GLY A 643 -31.74 -19.74 -32.28
C GLY A 643 -30.78 -20.55 -33.15
N GLN A 644 -30.39 -20.06 -34.33
CA GLN A 644 -29.35 -20.71 -35.12
C GLN A 644 -27.96 -20.48 -34.51
N LEU A 645 -27.10 -21.50 -34.61
CA LEU A 645 -25.68 -21.39 -34.24
C LEU A 645 -24.85 -21.03 -35.49
N LEU A 646 -24.45 -19.77 -35.60
CA LEU A 646 -23.58 -19.28 -36.65
C LEU A 646 -22.11 -19.50 -36.27
N LYS A 647 -21.35 -20.16 -37.16
CA LYS A 647 -19.88 -20.25 -37.07
C LYS A 647 -19.28 -19.34 -38.13
N THR A 648 -18.48 -18.34 -37.73
CA THR A 648 -17.96 -17.34 -38.67
C THR A 648 -16.64 -17.78 -39.32
N GLY A 649 -16.16 -17.02 -40.33
CA GLY A 649 -14.94 -17.35 -41.08
C GLY A 649 -15.03 -18.72 -41.74
N PHE A 650 -13.95 -19.51 -41.67
CA PHE A 650 -13.97 -20.91 -42.14
C PHE A 650 -14.67 -21.89 -41.19
N GLY A 651 -15.15 -21.44 -40.02
CA GLY A 651 -15.78 -22.32 -39.03
C GLY A 651 -17.08 -22.99 -39.48
N HIS A 652 -17.73 -22.47 -40.53
CA HIS A 652 -18.94 -23.07 -41.11
C HIS A 652 -18.67 -24.28 -42.01
N PHE A 653 -17.41 -24.52 -42.42
CA PHE A 653 -17.01 -25.72 -43.15
C PHE A 653 -16.56 -26.81 -42.18
N ASP A 654 -17.16 -27.98 -42.27
CA ASP A 654 -16.75 -29.12 -41.45
C ASP A 654 -15.31 -29.55 -41.76
N GLY A 655 -14.51 -29.78 -40.71
CA GLY A 655 -13.12 -30.21 -40.84
C GLY A 655 -12.13 -29.15 -41.33
N ALA A 656 -12.53 -27.88 -41.47
CA ALA A 656 -11.66 -26.81 -41.95
C ALA A 656 -10.44 -26.58 -41.04
N GLN A 657 -9.26 -26.95 -41.53
CA GLN A 657 -7.99 -26.79 -40.80
C GLN A 657 -7.63 -25.31 -40.60
N GLY A 658 -8.07 -24.43 -41.51
CA GLY A 658 -7.83 -22.98 -41.45
C GLY A 658 -8.71 -22.20 -40.48
N ARG A 659 -9.63 -22.87 -39.76
CA ARG A 659 -10.73 -22.25 -38.99
C ARG A 659 -10.28 -21.12 -38.05
N TRP A 660 -9.22 -21.34 -37.29
CA TRP A 660 -8.76 -20.43 -36.24
C TRP A 660 -7.54 -19.59 -36.64
N VAL A 661 -7.00 -19.79 -37.84
CA VAL A 661 -5.74 -19.16 -38.30
C VAL A 661 -5.93 -18.22 -39.48
N TYR A 662 -7.11 -18.21 -40.11
CA TYR A 662 -7.46 -17.27 -41.15
C TYR A 662 -8.82 -16.63 -40.88
N LYS A 663 -8.80 -15.41 -40.33
CA LYS A 663 -9.99 -14.74 -39.78
C LYS A 663 -11.04 -14.34 -40.82
N TRP A 664 -10.64 -14.08 -42.07
CA TRP A 664 -11.54 -13.47 -43.05
C TRP A 664 -12.57 -14.46 -43.61
N GLY A 665 -12.18 -15.73 -43.79
CA GLY A 665 -12.98 -16.70 -44.51
C GLY A 665 -13.17 -16.32 -45.99
N VAL A 666 -14.34 -16.62 -46.56
CA VAL A 666 -14.73 -16.27 -47.93
C VAL A 666 -16.06 -15.52 -47.89
N GLY A 667 -16.18 -14.41 -48.62
CA GLY A 667 -17.37 -13.56 -48.64
C GLY A 667 -17.30 -12.43 -47.60
N PRO A 668 -18.46 -11.92 -47.12
CA PRO A 668 -18.50 -10.86 -46.13
C PRO A 668 -17.85 -11.27 -44.80
N TYR A 669 -17.03 -10.39 -44.23
CA TYR A 669 -16.44 -10.59 -42.91
C TYR A 669 -17.45 -10.25 -41.80
N LEU A 670 -18.03 -11.27 -41.18
CA LEU A 670 -19.16 -11.10 -40.25
C LEU A 670 -18.77 -10.83 -38.79
N ASP A 671 -17.55 -11.20 -38.35
CA ASP A 671 -17.13 -11.09 -36.94
C ASP A 671 -17.31 -9.66 -36.40
N GLY A 672 -17.02 -8.65 -37.22
CA GLY A 672 -17.19 -7.24 -36.86
C GLY A 672 -18.63 -6.86 -36.49
N LEU A 673 -19.63 -7.54 -37.04
CA LEU A 673 -21.04 -7.30 -36.75
C LEU A 673 -21.39 -7.66 -35.31
N PHE A 674 -20.66 -8.58 -34.65
CA PHE A 674 -20.97 -9.06 -33.30
C PHE A 674 -20.21 -8.33 -32.19
N THR A 675 -19.41 -7.32 -32.54
CA THR A 675 -18.68 -6.48 -31.56
C THR A 675 -19.37 -5.14 -31.38
N GLN A 676 -19.50 -4.69 -30.12
CA GLN A 676 -20.25 -3.50 -29.75
C GLN A 676 -21.65 -3.44 -30.39
N SER A 677 -22.34 -4.57 -30.43
CA SER A 677 -23.66 -4.73 -31.05
C SER A 677 -24.56 -5.63 -30.22
N ASN A 678 -25.73 -5.96 -30.76
CA ASN A 678 -26.71 -6.85 -30.15
C ASN A 678 -27.38 -7.77 -31.19
N PHE A 679 -26.62 -8.20 -32.20
CA PHE A 679 -27.13 -9.08 -33.26
C PHE A 679 -27.10 -10.57 -32.91
N GLY A 680 -26.44 -10.96 -31.82
CA GLY A 680 -26.33 -12.35 -31.39
C GLY A 680 -25.53 -12.47 -30.10
N VAL A 681 -25.45 -13.69 -29.58
CA VAL A 681 -24.72 -14.03 -28.35
C VAL A 681 -23.51 -14.87 -28.71
N VAL A 682 -22.31 -14.32 -28.53
CA VAL A 682 -21.06 -15.06 -28.78
C VAL A 682 -20.84 -16.09 -27.67
N VAL A 683 -20.70 -17.36 -28.06
CA VAL A 683 -20.55 -18.50 -27.15
C VAL A 683 -19.19 -19.19 -27.26
N LYS A 684 -18.40 -18.90 -28.30
CA LYS A 684 -16.98 -19.29 -28.43
C LYS A 684 -16.22 -18.26 -29.26
N MET A 685 -14.93 -18.09 -28.96
CA MET A 685 -14.03 -17.19 -29.69
C MET A 685 -12.66 -17.84 -29.89
N GLY A 686 -12.16 -17.79 -31.13
CA GLY A 686 -10.75 -18.04 -31.43
C GLY A 686 -9.93 -16.77 -31.18
N LEU A 687 -8.80 -16.91 -30.50
CA LEU A 687 -7.92 -15.80 -30.09
C LEU A 687 -6.47 -16.14 -30.39
N TRP A 688 -5.81 -15.33 -31.21
CA TRP A 688 -4.36 -15.43 -31.41
C TRP A 688 -3.59 -14.94 -30.19
N LEU A 689 -2.49 -15.63 -29.88
CA LEU A 689 -1.64 -15.35 -28.73
C LEU A 689 -0.33 -14.75 -29.21
N ALA A 690 0.19 -13.77 -28.48
CA ALA A 690 1.49 -13.20 -28.79
C ALA A 690 2.60 -14.20 -28.41
N PRO A 691 3.66 -14.36 -29.22
CA PRO A 691 4.82 -15.16 -28.83
C PRO A 691 5.40 -14.65 -27.51
N ALA A 692 5.78 -15.58 -26.63
CA ALA A 692 6.48 -15.21 -25.40
C ALA A 692 7.84 -14.59 -25.78
N PRO A 693 8.10 -13.33 -25.44
CA PRO A 693 9.29 -12.63 -25.89
C PRO A 693 10.56 -13.18 -25.20
N GLU A 694 11.63 -13.39 -25.97
CA GLU A 694 12.94 -13.80 -25.45
C GLU A 694 13.50 -12.77 -24.46
N CYS A 695 13.44 -11.49 -24.85
CA CYS A 695 13.81 -10.37 -24.01
C CYS A 695 12.72 -9.29 -24.03
N ILE A 696 12.52 -8.65 -22.88
CA ILE A 696 11.66 -7.48 -22.71
C ILE A 696 12.44 -6.43 -21.94
N GLU A 697 12.52 -5.22 -22.49
CA GLU A 697 12.99 -4.03 -21.79
C GLU A 697 11.94 -2.92 -21.90
N MET A 698 11.88 -2.05 -20.89
CA MET A 698 11.00 -0.88 -20.89
C MET A 698 11.82 0.39 -21.04
N ALA A 699 11.52 1.18 -22.07
CA ALA A 699 12.04 2.53 -22.15
C ALA A 699 11.13 3.46 -21.34
N TYR A 700 11.61 3.88 -20.17
CA TYR A 700 10.99 4.93 -19.36
C TYR A 700 11.51 6.29 -19.82
N PHE A 701 10.62 7.26 -19.99
CA PHE A 701 10.97 8.63 -20.35
C PHE A 701 10.15 9.65 -19.55
N ALA A 702 10.70 10.84 -19.35
CA ALA A 702 10.02 11.89 -18.60
C ALA A 702 10.43 13.31 -19.03
N CYS A 703 9.48 14.24 -18.90
CA CYS A 703 9.63 15.67 -19.20
C CYS A 703 8.99 16.55 -18.10
N ARG A 704 9.68 17.61 -17.70
CA ARG A 704 9.20 18.61 -16.72
C ARG A 704 8.36 19.70 -17.36
N ASP A 705 8.62 20.01 -18.63
CA ASP A 705 7.87 21.01 -19.37
C ASP A 705 6.48 20.50 -19.74
N GLU A 706 5.46 21.31 -19.45
CA GLU A 706 4.05 21.08 -19.79
C GLU A 706 3.85 20.99 -21.31
N ASN A 707 4.61 21.78 -22.08
CA ASN A 707 4.50 21.85 -23.54
C ASN A 707 5.27 20.75 -24.26
N ALA A 708 6.00 19.90 -23.53
CA ALA A 708 6.82 18.83 -24.13
C ALA A 708 5.99 17.76 -24.85
N ILE A 709 4.69 17.65 -24.59
CA ILE A 709 3.84 16.60 -25.15
C ILE A 709 3.81 16.59 -26.68
N VAL A 710 3.77 17.77 -27.32
CA VAL A 710 3.71 17.90 -28.78
C VAL A 710 4.98 17.32 -29.44
N PRO A 711 6.20 17.84 -29.16
CA PRO A 711 7.41 17.30 -29.76
C PRO A 711 7.71 15.85 -29.34
N LEU A 712 7.23 15.42 -28.16
CA LEU A 712 7.38 14.05 -27.69
C LEU A 712 6.56 13.07 -28.53
N VAL A 713 5.27 13.34 -28.74
CA VAL A 713 4.38 12.52 -29.57
C VAL A 713 4.89 12.45 -31.01
N ASP A 714 5.31 13.58 -31.57
CA ASP A 714 5.84 13.63 -32.93
C ASP A 714 7.18 12.87 -33.09
N ALA A 715 8.02 12.83 -32.04
CA ALA A 715 9.24 12.03 -32.03
C ALA A 715 8.96 10.52 -31.93
N PHE A 716 7.91 10.12 -31.19
CA PHE A 716 7.53 8.72 -31.07
C PHE A 716 6.79 8.18 -32.30
N ARG A 717 5.96 8.97 -32.98
CA ARG A 717 5.20 8.53 -34.17
C ARG A 717 6.03 7.70 -35.15
N PRO A 718 7.18 8.18 -35.70
CA PRO A 718 7.96 7.40 -36.66
C PRO A 718 8.60 6.14 -36.05
N LEU A 719 8.85 6.11 -34.74
CA LEU A 719 9.38 4.93 -34.07
C LEU A 719 8.34 3.82 -33.97
N VAL A 720 7.11 4.18 -33.60
CA VAL A 720 5.97 3.25 -33.57
C VAL A 720 5.66 2.76 -34.99
N MET A 721 5.59 3.66 -35.97
CA MET A 721 5.30 3.27 -37.37
C MET A 721 6.35 2.35 -38.00
N ARG A 722 7.61 2.42 -37.55
CA ARG A 722 8.70 1.55 -38.03
C ARG A 722 8.88 0.29 -37.19
N GLY A 723 8.06 0.08 -36.16
CA GLY A 723 8.14 -1.09 -35.29
C GLY A 723 9.33 -1.11 -34.33
N PHE A 724 9.95 0.05 -34.03
CA PHE A 724 10.96 0.14 -32.98
C PHE A 724 10.35 0.05 -31.57
N VAL A 725 9.05 0.36 -31.46
CA VAL A 725 8.22 0.17 -30.27
C VAL A 725 7.09 -0.76 -30.67
N GLN A 726 7.17 -2.03 -30.24
CA GLN A 726 6.24 -3.08 -30.66
C GLN A 726 5.02 -3.24 -29.73
N GLY A 727 5.13 -2.84 -28.46
CA GLY A 727 3.97 -2.78 -27.55
C GLY A 727 3.31 -1.41 -27.52
N SER A 728 2.32 -1.28 -26.65
CA SER A 728 1.60 -0.02 -26.47
C SER A 728 2.49 1.03 -25.79
N LEU A 729 2.81 2.11 -26.50
CA LEU A 729 3.39 3.33 -25.94
C LEU A 729 2.36 4.00 -25.04
N VAL A 730 2.74 4.33 -23.81
CA VAL A 730 1.89 5.04 -22.85
C VAL A 730 2.57 6.34 -22.44
N ILE A 731 1.84 7.45 -22.54
CA ILE A 731 2.27 8.79 -22.10
C ILE A 731 1.21 9.32 -21.13
N ALA A 732 1.60 9.63 -19.90
CA ALA A 732 0.70 10.07 -18.84
C ALA A 732 1.09 11.46 -18.30
N HIS A 733 0.08 12.29 -18.05
CA HIS A 733 0.23 13.55 -17.35
C HIS A 733 0.48 13.31 -15.84
N ARG A 734 1.10 14.26 -15.14
CA ARG A 734 1.34 14.24 -13.68
C ARG A 734 0.09 13.86 -12.90
N ASP A 735 -1.04 14.46 -13.22
CA ASP A 735 -2.28 14.24 -12.47
C ASP A 735 -2.73 12.77 -12.60
N ARG A 736 -2.53 12.15 -13.78
CA ARG A 736 -2.73 10.71 -13.98
C ARG A 736 -1.78 9.86 -13.15
N ALA A 737 -0.51 10.24 -13.05
CA ALA A 737 0.45 9.53 -12.21
C ALA A 737 0.10 9.63 -10.72
N LEU A 738 -0.37 10.79 -10.25
CA LEU A 738 -0.83 11.00 -8.87
C LEU A 738 -2.01 10.10 -8.52
N LEU A 739 -2.99 10.00 -9.43
CA LEU A 739 -4.16 9.11 -9.32
C LEU A 739 -3.80 7.63 -9.17
N MET A 740 -2.72 7.18 -9.80
CA MET A 740 -2.24 5.81 -9.70
C MET A 740 -1.44 5.57 -8.42
N ALA A 741 -0.78 6.61 -7.90
CA ALA A 741 0.09 6.52 -6.74
C ALA A 741 -0.68 6.53 -5.41
N ARG A 742 -1.73 7.33 -5.29
CA ARG A 742 -2.46 7.54 -4.03
C ARG A 742 -3.94 7.90 -4.23
N GLN A 743 -4.69 7.86 -3.14
CA GLN A 743 -6.06 8.39 -3.04
C GLN A 743 -6.05 9.93 -2.95
N PHE A 744 -7.19 10.57 -3.21
CA PHE A 744 -7.30 12.03 -3.23
C PHE A 744 -6.88 12.63 -1.88
N PRO A 745 -5.98 13.64 -1.88
CA PRO A 745 -5.42 14.24 -0.68
C PRO A 745 -6.38 15.25 -0.03
N TRP A 746 -7.49 14.79 0.54
CA TRP A 746 -8.55 15.66 1.09
C TRP A 746 -8.06 16.65 2.15
N GLU A 747 -7.09 16.25 2.98
CA GLU A 747 -6.48 17.10 4.00
C GLU A 747 -5.62 18.20 3.36
N GLU A 748 -4.70 17.84 2.46
CA GLU A 748 -3.79 18.80 1.84
C GLU A 748 -4.53 19.80 0.93
N THR A 749 -5.69 19.43 0.36
CA THR A 749 -6.51 20.36 -0.43
C THR A 749 -7.45 21.23 0.41
N GLY A 750 -7.66 20.89 1.67
CA GLY A 750 -8.70 21.50 2.51
C GLY A 750 -10.11 21.22 1.99
N GLY A 751 -10.34 20.02 1.42
CA GLY A 751 -11.64 19.63 0.83
C GLY A 751 -11.95 20.25 -0.53
N ARG A 752 -11.04 21.03 -1.12
CA ARG A 752 -11.28 21.71 -2.41
C ARG A 752 -11.12 20.78 -3.60
N THR A 753 -11.97 20.96 -4.61
CA THR A 753 -11.98 20.22 -5.88
C THR A 753 -12.13 21.19 -7.05
N PRO A 754 -11.36 21.06 -8.16
CA PRO A 754 -10.28 20.08 -8.34
C PRO A 754 -9.08 20.39 -7.43
N MET A 755 -8.10 19.49 -7.40
CA MET A 755 -6.87 19.70 -6.63
C MET A 755 -6.20 21.02 -7.03
N PRO A 756 -5.88 21.92 -6.09
CA PRO A 756 -5.15 23.14 -6.39
C PRO A 756 -3.80 22.84 -7.09
N PRO A 757 -3.43 23.56 -8.16
CA PRO A 757 -2.22 23.24 -8.93
C PRO A 757 -0.91 23.30 -8.14
N ASP A 758 -0.83 24.17 -7.13
CA ASP A 758 0.29 24.28 -6.20
C ASP A 758 0.42 23.04 -5.30
N VAL A 759 -0.70 22.52 -4.80
CA VAL A 759 -0.75 21.27 -4.02
C VAL A 759 -0.33 20.09 -4.92
N ALA A 760 -0.89 20.00 -6.14
CA ALA A 760 -0.52 18.95 -7.09
C ALA A 760 0.97 18.96 -7.44
N ARG A 761 1.55 20.14 -7.67
CA ARG A 761 2.99 20.30 -7.91
C ARG A 761 3.83 19.95 -6.68
N GLY A 762 3.40 20.35 -5.48
CA GLY A 762 4.09 20.03 -4.23
C GLY A 762 4.16 18.52 -3.99
N ILE A 763 3.04 17.82 -4.13
CA ILE A 763 2.99 16.35 -3.98
C ILE A 763 3.84 15.68 -5.07
N ALA A 764 3.75 16.14 -6.31
CA ALA A 764 4.55 15.58 -7.40
C ALA A 764 6.06 15.79 -7.21
N GLN A 765 6.48 16.95 -6.69
CA GLN A 765 7.89 17.22 -6.38
C GLN A 765 8.40 16.27 -5.29
N GLN A 766 7.62 16.06 -4.23
CA GLN A 766 7.95 15.08 -3.17
C GLN A 766 8.06 13.66 -3.73
N GLY A 767 7.16 13.28 -4.64
CA GLY A 767 7.17 11.97 -5.31
C GLY A 767 8.14 11.83 -6.48
N LYS A 768 8.89 12.89 -6.84
CA LYS A 768 9.71 12.98 -8.06
C LYS A 768 8.93 12.61 -9.35
N ILE A 769 7.65 12.98 -9.40
CA ILE A 769 6.75 12.78 -10.55
C ILE A 769 6.93 13.96 -11.52
N TYR A 770 7.23 13.64 -12.77
CA TYR A 770 7.37 14.60 -13.86
C TYR A 770 6.01 15.01 -14.44
N THR A 771 5.98 16.12 -15.17
CA THR A 771 4.76 16.64 -15.81
C THR A 771 4.22 15.68 -16.85
N TRP A 772 5.10 15.19 -17.71
CA TRP A 772 4.81 14.09 -18.62
C TRP A 772 5.79 12.95 -18.34
N SER A 773 5.28 11.74 -18.23
CA SER A 773 6.10 10.55 -18.13
C SER A 773 5.46 9.39 -18.86
N GLY A 774 6.25 8.43 -19.28
CA GLY A 774 5.72 7.33 -20.06
C GLY A 774 6.66 6.15 -20.17
N ILE A 775 6.12 5.12 -20.79
CA ILE A 775 6.78 3.84 -21.01
C ILE A 775 6.56 3.38 -22.44
N ALA A 776 7.60 2.81 -23.04
CA ALA A 776 7.54 2.13 -24.32
C ALA A 776 8.13 0.72 -24.14
N PRO A 777 7.30 -0.33 -24.15
CA PRO A 777 7.77 -1.71 -24.09
C PRO A 777 8.51 -2.10 -25.38
N LEU A 778 9.68 -2.74 -25.24
CA LEU A 778 10.52 -3.24 -26.31
C LEU A 778 10.58 -4.76 -26.23
N TYR A 779 10.32 -5.44 -27.34
CA TYR A 779 10.28 -6.90 -27.43
C TYR A 779 11.21 -7.42 -28.52
N GLY A 780 11.76 -8.62 -28.30
CA GLY A 780 12.51 -9.36 -29.31
C GLY A 780 13.80 -9.96 -28.76
N THR A 781 14.73 -10.26 -29.66
CA THR A 781 16.10 -10.64 -29.33
C THR A 781 16.86 -9.47 -28.71
N GLN A 782 18.00 -9.74 -28.08
CA GLN A 782 18.84 -8.68 -27.51
C GLN A 782 19.32 -7.67 -28.57
N ASP A 783 19.59 -8.11 -29.80
CA ASP A 783 20.02 -7.25 -30.90
C ASP A 783 18.91 -6.32 -31.39
N GLN A 784 17.68 -6.84 -31.50
CA GLN A 784 16.51 -6.03 -31.82
C GLN A 784 16.27 -4.96 -30.75
N ILE A 785 16.37 -5.33 -29.46
CA ILE A 785 16.25 -4.36 -28.36
C ILE A 785 17.36 -3.31 -28.44
N ASN A 786 18.61 -3.70 -28.70
CA ASN A 786 19.72 -2.76 -28.84
C ASN A 786 19.50 -1.77 -29.99
N ALA A 787 18.95 -2.24 -31.13
CA ALA A 787 18.58 -1.40 -32.26
C ALA A 787 17.48 -0.40 -31.89
N SER A 788 16.41 -0.85 -31.21
CA SER A 788 15.35 0.03 -30.71
C SER A 788 15.87 1.07 -29.70
N LYS A 789 16.76 0.67 -28.79
CA LYS A 789 17.40 1.59 -27.82
C LYS A 789 18.22 2.66 -28.52
N LYS A 790 18.97 2.29 -29.57
CA LYS A 790 19.74 3.24 -30.38
C LYS A 790 18.82 4.24 -31.08
N ALA A 791 17.73 3.77 -31.70
CA ALA A 791 16.73 4.61 -32.36
C ALA A 791 16.05 5.58 -31.38
N LEU A 792 15.62 5.08 -30.22
CA LEU A 792 15.00 5.89 -29.15
C LEU A 792 15.94 6.97 -28.63
N ARG A 793 17.20 6.64 -28.33
CA ARG A 793 18.20 7.62 -27.89
C ARG A 793 18.40 8.72 -28.93
N ALA A 794 18.46 8.37 -30.21
CA ALA A 794 18.64 9.34 -31.28
C ALA A 794 17.42 10.26 -31.43
N ALA A 795 16.21 9.70 -31.40
CA ALA A 795 14.96 10.44 -31.56
C ALA A 795 14.64 11.35 -30.36
N LEU A 796 14.90 10.89 -29.13
CA LEU A 796 14.53 11.60 -27.90
C LEU A 796 15.63 12.51 -27.36
N LYS A 797 16.83 12.52 -27.97
CA LYS A 797 17.94 13.39 -27.55
C LYS A 797 17.50 14.86 -27.51
N GLY A 798 17.63 15.49 -26.34
CA GLY A 798 17.26 16.88 -26.12
C GLY A 798 15.75 17.16 -26.07
N ARG A 799 14.90 16.12 -26.11
CA ARG A 799 13.42 16.24 -26.04
C ARG A 799 12.84 15.71 -24.73
N VAL A 800 13.63 14.95 -23.97
CA VAL A 800 13.26 14.38 -22.67
C VAL A 800 14.32 14.72 -21.64
N ASP A 801 13.90 14.96 -20.40
CA ASP A 801 14.80 15.18 -19.27
C ASP A 801 15.44 13.86 -18.81
N GLU A 802 14.68 12.77 -18.94
CA GLU A 802 15.10 11.45 -18.50
C GLU A 802 14.74 10.40 -19.55
N LEU A 803 15.69 9.51 -19.85
CA LEU A 803 15.47 8.30 -20.63
C LEU A 803 16.23 7.15 -19.97
N ARG A 804 15.50 6.14 -19.50
CA ARG A 804 16.05 4.95 -18.84
C ARG A 804 15.52 3.69 -19.49
N PHE A 805 16.34 2.65 -19.52
CA PHE A 805 15.94 1.34 -19.99
C PHE A 805 15.93 0.37 -18.82
N ILE A 806 14.76 -0.19 -18.53
CA ILE A 806 14.49 -1.01 -17.36
C ILE A 806 14.30 -2.45 -17.80
N SER A 807 15.16 -3.34 -17.32
CA SER A 807 15.11 -4.78 -17.59
C SER A 807 14.58 -5.57 -16.39
N ARG A 808 14.29 -6.86 -16.56
CA ARG A 808 14.03 -7.78 -15.43
C ARG A 808 15.17 -7.81 -14.41
N GLY A 809 16.42 -7.66 -14.87
CA GLY A 809 17.59 -7.60 -14.00
C GLY A 809 17.58 -6.35 -13.13
N THR A 810 17.25 -5.20 -13.73
CA THR A 810 17.10 -3.91 -13.02
C THR A 810 16.03 -4.01 -11.92
N ILE A 811 14.86 -4.58 -12.23
CA ILE A 811 13.77 -4.73 -11.24
C ILE A 811 14.19 -5.65 -10.09
N ARG A 812 14.88 -6.77 -10.38
CA ARG A 812 15.39 -7.69 -9.33
C ARG A 812 16.39 -6.99 -8.41
N PHE A 813 17.33 -6.23 -8.98
CA PHE A 813 18.30 -5.45 -8.22
C PHE A 813 17.60 -4.43 -7.30
N LEU A 814 16.67 -3.64 -7.84
CA LEU A 814 15.91 -2.67 -7.05
C LEU A 814 15.12 -3.34 -5.91
N ASP A 815 14.47 -4.47 -6.17
CA ASP A 815 13.72 -5.18 -5.14
C ASP A 815 14.61 -5.73 -4.01
N GLN A 816 15.80 -6.24 -4.35
CA GLN A 816 16.75 -6.78 -3.39
C GLN A 816 17.27 -5.70 -2.43
N PHE A 817 17.47 -4.47 -2.93
CA PHE A 817 18.05 -3.36 -2.15
C PHE A 817 17.03 -2.27 -1.78
N LYS A 818 15.73 -2.47 -2.02
CA LYS A 818 14.69 -1.42 -1.92
C LYS A 818 14.71 -0.64 -0.61
N LYS A 819 14.93 -1.31 0.54
CA LYS A 819 14.96 -0.63 1.85
C LYS A 819 16.17 0.29 1.98
N ILE A 820 17.34 -0.16 1.54
CA ILE A 820 18.59 0.62 1.57
C ILE A 820 18.50 1.79 0.58
N LEU A 821 18.04 1.50 -0.65
CA LEU A 821 17.88 2.53 -1.69
C LEU A 821 16.82 3.57 -1.30
N SER A 822 15.75 3.19 -0.61
CA SER A 822 14.74 4.17 -0.14
C SER A 822 15.34 5.19 0.81
N VAL A 823 16.20 4.74 1.72
CA VAL A 823 16.88 5.61 2.68
C VAL A 823 17.97 6.46 2.01
N ILE A 824 18.74 5.87 1.09
CA ILE A 824 19.82 6.60 0.39
C ILE A 824 19.26 7.65 -0.58
N LEU A 825 18.21 7.32 -1.32
CA LEU A 825 17.67 8.16 -2.41
C LEU A 825 16.53 9.07 -1.96
N ASP A 826 16.05 8.91 -0.71
CA ASP A 826 14.87 9.57 -0.17
C ASP A 826 13.67 9.43 -1.13
N MET A 827 13.31 8.17 -1.42
CA MET A 827 12.27 7.78 -2.38
C MET A 827 11.53 6.53 -1.91
N ASP A 828 10.26 6.42 -2.26
CA ASP A 828 9.49 5.18 -2.11
C ASP A 828 9.88 4.15 -3.18
N ILE A 829 11.03 3.51 -2.99
CA ILE A 829 11.50 2.44 -3.88
C ILE A 829 10.56 1.21 -3.84
N PRO A 830 9.99 0.77 -2.70
CA PRO A 830 8.98 -0.29 -2.67
C PRO A 830 7.78 -0.04 -3.58
N GLY A 831 7.17 1.16 -3.50
CA GLY A 831 6.06 1.55 -4.38
C GLY A 831 6.47 1.57 -5.84
N ALA A 832 7.62 2.18 -6.17
CA ALA A 832 8.15 2.21 -7.53
C ALA A 832 8.41 0.81 -8.10
N VAL A 833 8.99 -0.11 -7.32
CA VAL A 833 9.21 -1.51 -7.72
C VAL A 833 7.88 -2.22 -7.96
N GLN A 834 6.85 -1.97 -7.15
CA GLN A 834 5.53 -2.55 -7.34
C GLN A 834 4.89 -2.10 -8.65
N THR A 835 4.91 -0.81 -8.95
CA THR A 835 4.41 -0.27 -10.23
C THR A 835 5.19 -0.83 -11.40
N LEU A 836 6.53 -0.85 -11.33
CA LEU A 836 7.37 -1.44 -12.39
C LEU A 836 7.08 -2.92 -12.60
N ARG A 837 6.90 -3.71 -11.53
CA ARG A 837 6.53 -5.13 -11.63
C ARG A 837 5.18 -5.34 -12.29
N PHE A 838 4.20 -4.52 -11.95
CA PHE A 838 2.88 -4.57 -12.55
C PHE A 838 2.94 -4.25 -14.04
N THR A 839 3.54 -3.12 -14.40
CA THR A 839 3.68 -2.71 -15.79
C THR A 839 4.44 -3.76 -16.59
N PHE A 840 5.55 -4.27 -16.04
CA PHE A 840 6.34 -5.34 -16.66
C PHE A 840 5.56 -6.65 -16.75
N GLY A 841 4.73 -6.95 -15.75
CA GLY A 841 3.80 -8.07 -15.75
C GLY A 841 2.84 -7.97 -16.94
N LEU A 842 2.12 -6.85 -17.08
CA LEU A 842 1.17 -6.63 -18.17
C LEU A 842 1.83 -6.75 -19.55
N ALA A 843 2.98 -6.10 -19.74
CA ALA A 843 3.76 -6.20 -20.97
C ALA A 843 4.19 -7.65 -21.28
N ALA A 844 4.45 -8.45 -20.24
CA ALA A 844 4.79 -9.87 -20.36
C ALA A 844 3.56 -10.81 -20.39
N GLY A 845 2.34 -10.27 -20.49
CA GLY A 845 1.09 -11.03 -20.54
C GLY A 845 0.64 -11.62 -19.19
N ARG A 846 1.07 -11.02 -18.07
CA ARG A 846 0.62 -11.35 -16.72
C ARG A 846 -0.36 -10.30 -16.21
N PRO A 847 -1.67 -10.60 -16.13
CA PRO A 847 -2.67 -9.64 -15.66
C PRO A 847 -2.45 -9.26 -14.19
N GLY A 848 -2.85 -8.06 -13.81
CA GLY A 848 -2.73 -7.56 -12.44
C GLY A 848 -3.73 -6.45 -12.13
N GLU A 849 -3.89 -6.12 -10.85
CA GLU A 849 -4.95 -5.21 -10.38
C GLU A 849 -4.47 -3.78 -10.08
N HIS A 850 -3.18 -3.47 -10.25
CA HIS A 850 -2.62 -2.19 -9.78
C HIS A 850 -3.29 -0.97 -10.43
N SER A 851 -3.66 -1.06 -11.71
CA SER A 851 -4.42 -0.01 -12.41
C SER A 851 -5.82 0.20 -11.89
N LEU A 852 -6.42 -0.71 -11.11
CA LEU A 852 -7.75 -0.50 -10.53
C LEU A 852 -7.72 0.48 -9.35
N ARG A 853 -6.56 0.70 -8.72
CA ARG A 853 -6.43 1.54 -7.52
C ARG A 853 -6.90 2.99 -7.73
N MET A 854 -6.77 3.51 -8.94
CA MET A 854 -7.27 4.85 -9.30
C MET A 854 -8.79 4.98 -9.14
N SER A 855 -9.57 3.89 -9.17
CA SER A 855 -11.01 3.91 -8.89
C SER A 855 -11.35 4.41 -7.49
N TRP A 856 -10.42 4.34 -6.54
CA TRP A 856 -10.61 4.87 -5.20
C TRP A 856 -10.29 6.35 -5.07
N TRP A 857 -9.84 7.04 -6.12
CA TRP A 857 -9.38 8.43 -6.06
C TRP A 857 -10.26 9.31 -5.19
N ARG A 858 -11.55 9.39 -5.51
CA ARG A 858 -12.54 10.20 -4.80
C ARG A 858 -13.33 9.44 -3.74
N ASN A 859 -13.07 8.16 -3.53
CA ASN A 859 -13.84 7.36 -2.58
C ASN A 859 -13.56 7.87 -1.15
N THR A 860 -14.60 8.26 -0.41
CA THR A 860 -14.46 8.71 0.99
C THR A 860 -14.87 7.63 1.99
N ARG A 861 -15.50 6.56 1.50
CA ARG A 861 -16.06 5.46 2.29
C ARG A 861 -15.00 4.45 2.71
N HIS A 862 -14.08 4.13 1.80
CA HIS A 862 -13.05 3.12 1.98
C HIS A 862 -11.68 3.66 1.57
N ALA A 863 -10.67 3.42 2.39
CA ALA A 863 -9.29 3.48 1.93
C ALA A 863 -9.08 2.41 0.84
N THR A 864 -8.20 2.68 -0.13
CA THR A 864 -7.90 1.71 -1.19
C THR A 864 -7.41 0.38 -0.60
N PRO A 865 -8.11 -0.75 -0.86
CA PRO A 865 -7.67 -2.05 -0.35
C PRO A 865 -6.29 -2.44 -0.88
N ALA A 866 -5.56 -3.26 -0.12
CA ALA A 866 -4.25 -3.75 -0.56
C ALA A 866 -4.33 -4.82 -1.66
N ARG A 867 -5.44 -5.59 -1.71
CA ARG A 867 -5.71 -6.70 -2.62
C ARG A 867 -7.22 -6.84 -2.82
N ASP A 868 -7.63 -7.67 -3.79
CA ASP A 868 -9.03 -7.98 -4.08
C ASP A 868 -9.82 -6.72 -4.41
N LEU A 869 -9.29 -5.97 -5.37
CA LEU A 869 -9.86 -4.69 -5.79
C LEU A 869 -11.14 -4.95 -6.58
N ASP A 870 -12.23 -4.37 -6.11
CA ASP A 870 -13.54 -4.42 -6.76
C ASP A 870 -14.24 -3.06 -6.67
N PRO A 871 -14.15 -2.23 -7.72
CA PRO A 871 -14.77 -0.90 -7.76
C PRO A 871 -16.30 -0.91 -7.55
N ASP A 872 -16.99 -1.96 -7.99
CA ASP A 872 -18.45 -2.06 -7.85
C ASP A 872 -18.86 -2.37 -6.41
N ARG A 873 -18.17 -3.35 -5.78
CA ARG A 873 -18.39 -3.70 -4.37
C ARG A 873 -18.10 -2.51 -3.46
N ASP A 874 -17.02 -1.79 -3.73
CA ASP A 874 -16.50 -0.74 -2.85
C ASP A 874 -17.09 0.65 -3.20
N ARG A 875 -18.10 0.69 -4.09
CA ARG A 875 -18.88 1.88 -4.49
C ARG A 875 -18.01 3.03 -5.01
N CYS A 876 -17.01 2.71 -5.82
CA CYS A 876 -16.18 3.71 -6.49
C CYS A 876 -16.96 4.44 -7.59
N GLY A 877 -16.87 5.77 -7.64
CA GLY A 877 -17.41 6.57 -8.75
C GLY A 877 -16.40 6.71 -9.88
N LEU A 878 -16.72 6.16 -11.06
CA LEU A 878 -15.88 6.19 -12.25
C LEU A 878 -16.75 6.19 -13.52
N MET A 879 -16.43 7.10 -14.44
CA MET A 879 -16.88 7.08 -15.84
C MET A 879 -15.68 7.22 -16.78
N TRP A 880 -15.71 6.52 -17.92
CA TRP A 880 -14.69 6.61 -18.95
C TRP A 880 -15.17 7.39 -20.17
N LEU A 881 -14.39 8.37 -20.59
CA LEU A 881 -14.43 8.98 -21.92
C LEU A 881 -13.19 8.51 -22.68
N VAL A 882 -13.38 7.86 -23.83
CA VAL A 882 -12.27 7.19 -24.55
C VAL A 882 -12.16 7.59 -26.01
N PRO A 883 -11.83 8.87 -26.30
CA PRO A 883 -11.69 9.37 -27.65
C PRO A 883 -10.46 8.80 -28.35
N ILE A 884 -10.62 8.53 -29.64
CA ILE A 884 -9.49 8.25 -30.52
C ILE A 884 -8.86 9.57 -30.96
N VAL A 885 -7.56 9.69 -30.70
CA VAL A 885 -6.75 10.86 -31.03
C VAL A 885 -5.68 10.43 -32.04
N PRO A 886 -5.54 11.08 -33.21
CA PRO A 886 -4.45 10.76 -34.13
C PRO A 886 -3.07 10.92 -33.45
N LEU A 887 -2.12 10.04 -33.79
CA LEU A 887 -0.76 10.01 -33.20
C LEU A 887 0.11 11.18 -33.69
N THR A 888 -0.29 12.41 -33.35
CA THR A 888 0.41 13.64 -33.70
C THR A 888 0.33 14.61 -32.53
N GLY A 889 1.40 15.38 -32.30
CA GLY A 889 1.42 16.36 -31.22
C GLY A 889 0.28 17.38 -31.31
N ARG A 890 -0.04 17.85 -32.52
CA ARG A 890 -1.15 18.79 -32.78
C ARG A 890 -2.49 18.30 -32.25
N HIS A 891 -2.96 17.12 -32.67
CA HIS A 891 -4.26 16.59 -32.23
C HIS A 891 -4.29 16.27 -30.73
N VAL A 892 -3.15 15.88 -30.16
CA VAL A 892 -3.04 15.70 -28.70
C VAL A 892 -3.24 17.03 -27.98
N GLN A 893 -2.63 18.12 -28.46
CA GLN A 893 -2.85 19.46 -27.90
C GLN A 893 -4.30 19.92 -28.06
N GLU A 894 -4.86 19.80 -29.27
CA GLU A 894 -6.27 20.16 -29.56
C GLU A 894 -7.24 19.42 -28.63
N PHE A 895 -7.01 18.13 -28.35
CA PHE A 895 -7.80 17.37 -27.39
C PHE A 895 -7.66 17.91 -25.96
N LEU A 896 -6.44 18.23 -25.52
CA LEU A 896 -6.19 18.80 -24.18
C LEU A 896 -6.86 20.17 -24.01
N ASP A 897 -6.86 20.99 -25.06
CA ASP A 897 -7.50 22.32 -25.07
C ASP A 897 -9.02 22.23 -24.89
N VAL A 898 -9.65 21.13 -25.35
CA VAL A 898 -11.08 20.86 -25.13
C VAL A 898 -11.35 20.39 -23.71
N VAL A 899 -10.63 19.37 -23.22
CA VAL A 899 -11.02 18.70 -21.97
C VAL A 899 -10.64 19.45 -20.70
N ARG A 900 -9.49 20.15 -20.69
CA ARG A 900 -8.97 20.80 -19.46
C ARG A 900 -9.90 21.88 -18.92
N PRO A 901 -10.42 22.83 -19.73
CA PRO A 901 -11.32 23.87 -19.24
C PRO A 901 -12.64 23.29 -18.71
N ILE A 902 -13.17 22.25 -19.36
CA ILE A 902 -14.43 21.60 -18.96
C ILE A 902 -14.26 20.91 -17.61
N CYS A 903 -13.19 20.13 -17.41
CA CYS A 903 -12.92 19.50 -16.12
C CYS A 903 -12.79 20.54 -15.00
N ALA A 904 -12.02 21.61 -15.23
CA ALA A 904 -11.83 22.68 -14.26
C ALA A 904 -13.16 23.38 -13.89
N LYS A 905 -14.00 23.67 -14.89
CA LYS A 905 -15.34 24.27 -14.72
C LYS A 905 -16.22 23.44 -13.78
N HIS A 906 -16.15 22.12 -13.85
CA HIS A 906 -17.02 21.21 -13.08
C HIS A 906 -16.41 20.70 -11.77
N GLY A 907 -15.18 21.10 -11.42
CA GLY A 907 -14.56 20.67 -10.17
C GLY A 907 -13.66 19.43 -10.26
N PHE A 908 -13.24 19.00 -11.46
CA PHE A 908 -12.51 17.75 -11.67
C PHE A 908 -11.10 17.96 -12.24
N GLU A 909 -10.18 17.06 -11.93
CA GLU A 909 -8.86 17.02 -12.56
C GLU A 909 -8.98 16.64 -14.04
N ALA A 910 -7.98 16.97 -14.85
CA ALA A 910 -7.86 16.53 -16.25
C ALA A 910 -6.69 15.54 -16.44
N PRO A 911 -6.80 14.30 -15.92
CA PRO A 911 -5.68 13.36 -15.87
C PRO A 911 -5.49 12.61 -17.18
N ALA A 912 -5.00 13.33 -18.19
CA ALA A 912 -4.76 12.81 -19.52
C ALA A 912 -3.73 11.66 -19.52
N MET A 913 -4.03 10.63 -20.31
CA MET A 913 -3.16 9.50 -20.60
C MET A 913 -3.39 9.10 -22.06
N PHE A 914 -2.33 8.99 -22.83
CA PHE A 914 -2.39 8.58 -24.23
C PHE A 914 -1.72 7.22 -24.40
N THR A 915 -2.44 6.27 -24.97
CA THR A 915 -1.93 4.92 -25.24
C THR A 915 -2.07 4.60 -26.72
N THR A 916 -1.02 4.11 -27.38
CA THR A 916 -1.16 3.68 -28.78
C THR A 916 -2.06 2.45 -28.87
N VAL A 917 -3.14 2.56 -29.64
CA VAL A 917 -4.00 1.41 -30.00
C VAL A 917 -3.59 0.80 -31.34
N ASN A 918 -2.92 1.58 -32.18
CA ASN A 918 -2.22 1.11 -33.36
C ASN A 918 -1.13 2.14 -33.75
N ALA A 919 -0.40 1.89 -34.84
CA ALA A 919 0.69 2.76 -35.27
C ALA A 919 0.28 4.17 -35.75
N ARG A 920 -1.02 4.50 -35.76
CA ARG A 920 -1.58 5.75 -36.30
C ARG A 920 -2.41 6.53 -35.28
N ALA A 921 -2.88 5.86 -34.22
CA ALA A 921 -3.86 6.41 -33.30
C ALA A 921 -3.52 6.10 -31.84
N LEU A 922 -3.86 7.07 -31.00
CA LEU A 922 -3.86 7.02 -29.55
C LEU A 922 -5.30 6.86 -29.07
N ASP A 923 -5.51 6.04 -28.05
CA ASP A 923 -6.64 6.17 -27.15
C ASP A 923 -6.26 7.13 -26.02
N SER A 924 -7.21 7.97 -25.61
CA SER A 924 -7.12 8.70 -24.36
C SER A 924 -8.07 8.10 -23.34
N THR A 925 -7.60 7.18 -22.48
CA THR A 925 -8.47 6.56 -21.46
C THR A 925 -8.79 7.55 -20.34
N PHE A 926 -9.64 8.52 -20.61
CA PHE A 926 -9.87 9.71 -19.80
C PHE A 926 -10.94 9.43 -18.72
N PRO A 927 -10.57 9.42 -17.42
CA PRO A 927 -11.47 9.11 -16.34
C PRO A 927 -12.14 10.36 -15.79
N VAL A 928 -13.39 10.24 -15.39
CA VAL A 928 -14.05 11.14 -14.45
C VAL A 928 -14.29 10.35 -13.17
N PHE A 929 -13.48 10.61 -12.15
CA PHE A 929 -13.64 10.04 -10.80
C PHE A 929 -14.43 10.99 -9.92
N PHE A 930 -15.32 10.43 -9.11
CA PHE A 930 -16.19 11.17 -8.21
C PHE A 930 -16.52 10.32 -6.98
N ASP A 931 -16.93 10.97 -5.89
CA ASP A 931 -17.47 10.26 -4.74
C ASP A 931 -18.91 9.81 -5.02
N LYS A 932 -19.12 8.49 -5.16
CA LYS A 932 -20.43 7.94 -5.51
C LYS A 932 -21.46 8.12 -4.39
N ASP A 933 -21.02 8.29 -3.15
CA ASP A 933 -21.89 8.52 -2.00
C ASP A 933 -22.21 10.02 -1.79
N ASN A 934 -21.67 10.92 -2.63
CA ASN A 934 -21.97 12.36 -2.62
C ASN A 934 -22.89 12.74 -3.81
N PRO A 935 -24.20 12.99 -3.57
CA PRO A 935 -25.15 13.31 -4.64
C PRO A 935 -24.79 14.55 -5.46
N ASP A 936 -24.23 15.59 -4.82
CA ASP A 936 -23.84 16.82 -5.50
C ASP A 936 -22.65 16.59 -6.42
N GLU A 937 -21.68 15.77 -5.99
CA GLU A 937 -20.53 15.42 -6.82
C GLU A 937 -20.93 14.48 -7.97
N CYS A 938 -21.85 13.53 -7.74
CA CYS A 938 -22.46 12.71 -8.80
C CYS A 938 -23.15 13.57 -9.87
N ALA A 939 -23.90 14.60 -9.47
CA ALA A 939 -24.56 15.52 -10.39
C ALA A 939 -23.54 16.32 -11.22
N ARG A 940 -22.50 16.87 -10.58
CA ARG A 940 -21.40 17.56 -11.28
C ARG A 940 -20.63 16.63 -12.21
N ALA A 941 -20.37 15.38 -11.79
CA ALA A 941 -19.67 14.39 -12.61
C ALA A 941 -20.45 14.05 -13.87
N THR A 942 -21.78 13.88 -13.75
CA THR A 942 -22.69 13.65 -14.88
C THR A 942 -22.65 14.83 -15.86
N ALA A 943 -22.81 16.06 -15.35
CA ALA A 943 -22.76 17.27 -16.18
C ALA A 943 -21.39 17.46 -16.87
N CYS A 944 -20.30 17.17 -16.16
CA CYS A 944 -18.94 17.18 -16.71
C CYS A 944 -18.80 16.17 -17.85
N TYR A 945 -19.22 14.92 -17.64
CA TYR A 945 -19.14 13.87 -18.64
C TYR A 945 -19.94 14.18 -19.90
N GLU A 946 -21.17 14.68 -19.75
CA GLU A 946 -22.02 15.05 -20.88
C GLU A 946 -21.46 16.23 -21.69
N GLU A 947 -20.92 17.24 -21.03
CA GLU A 947 -20.26 18.37 -21.69
C GLU A 947 -18.97 17.94 -22.39
N LEU A 948 -18.14 17.13 -21.73
CA LEU A 948 -16.94 16.54 -22.34
C LEU A 948 -17.28 15.73 -23.60
N LEU A 949 -18.28 14.83 -23.52
CA LEU A 949 -18.71 14.02 -24.65
C LEU A 949 -19.19 14.91 -25.80
N ARG A 950 -20.03 15.90 -25.53
CA ARG A 950 -20.57 16.82 -26.54
C ARG A 950 -19.48 17.62 -27.24
N GLU A 951 -18.57 18.22 -26.48
CA GLU A 951 -17.53 19.08 -27.06
C GLU A 951 -16.43 18.25 -27.75
N CYS A 952 -16.12 17.04 -27.25
CA CYS A 952 -15.23 16.11 -27.97
C CYS A 952 -15.85 15.68 -29.31
N LEU A 953 -17.14 15.34 -29.35
CA LEU A 953 -17.84 15.01 -30.59
C LEU A 953 -17.81 16.19 -31.57
N ARG A 954 -18.07 17.41 -31.11
CA ARG A 954 -18.00 18.63 -31.94
C ARG A 954 -16.59 18.87 -32.49
N ALA A 955 -15.56 18.61 -31.69
CA ALA A 955 -14.16 18.74 -32.09
C ALA A 955 -13.64 17.56 -32.94
N GLY A 956 -14.45 16.52 -33.18
CA GLY A 956 -14.07 15.34 -33.97
C GLY A 956 -13.31 14.26 -33.18
N PHE A 957 -13.19 14.39 -31.86
CA PHE A 957 -12.62 13.38 -30.97
C PHE A 957 -13.69 12.37 -30.54
N ILE A 958 -13.99 11.42 -31.42
CA ILE A 958 -15.08 10.46 -31.21
C ILE A 958 -14.63 9.34 -30.26
N PRO A 959 -15.39 9.05 -29.19
CA PRO A 959 -15.11 7.90 -28.34
C PRO A 959 -15.36 6.59 -29.08
N TYR A 960 -14.41 5.65 -28.99
CA TYR A 960 -14.60 4.31 -29.58
C TYR A 960 -15.55 3.44 -28.76
N ARG A 961 -15.88 3.87 -27.53
CA ARG A 961 -16.71 3.14 -26.57
C ARG A 961 -17.39 4.11 -25.58
N ASN A 962 -18.64 3.82 -25.21
CA ASN A 962 -19.47 4.61 -24.30
C ASN A 962 -20.04 3.74 -23.19
N GLY A 963 -20.37 4.37 -22.06
CA GLY A 963 -21.11 3.72 -20.99
C GLY A 963 -22.61 3.59 -21.31
N VAL A 964 -23.30 2.70 -20.61
CA VAL A 964 -24.73 2.38 -20.82
C VAL A 964 -25.66 3.59 -20.70
N GLN A 965 -25.21 4.67 -20.08
CA GLN A 965 -25.92 5.92 -19.94
C GLN A 965 -25.88 6.81 -21.20
N THR A 966 -24.90 6.63 -22.10
CA THR A 966 -24.71 7.51 -23.28
C THR A 966 -24.58 6.78 -24.62
N MET A 967 -24.81 5.47 -24.70
CA MET A 967 -24.76 4.75 -25.99
C MET A 967 -25.73 5.35 -27.03
N GLY A 968 -26.94 5.74 -26.59
CA GLY A 968 -27.96 6.32 -27.47
C GLY A 968 -27.60 7.68 -28.08
N VAL A 969 -26.64 8.40 -27.48
CA VAL A 969 -26.19 9.72 -27.96
C VAL A 969 -25.57 9.63 -29.35
N LEU A 970 -24.88 8.52 -29.65
CA LEU A 970 -24.22 8.33 -30.94
C LEU A 970 -25.19 7.85 -32.03
N THR A 971 -26.32 7.24 -31.67
CA THR A 971 -27.18 6.49 -32.60
C THR A 971 -28.27 7.35 -33.26
N GLY A 972 -27.91 8.55 -33.75
CA GLY A 972 -28.85 9.52 -34.33
C GLY A 972 -29.69 8.97 -35.50
N ARG A 973 -30.92 9.47 -35.68
CA ARG A 973 -31.83 9.01 -36.76
C ARG A 973 -31.47 9.52 -38.15
N ASP A 974 -30.79 10.65 -38.21
CA ASP A 974 -30.40 11.28 -39.47
C ASP A 974 -29.08 10.71 -40.04
N ASP A 975 -28.47 9.74 -39.36
CA ASP A 975 -27.23 9.08 -39.77
C ASP A 975 -27.52 7.78 -40.56
N PRO A 976 -27.16 7.70 -41.87
CA PRO A 976 -27.30 6.49 -42.67
C PRO A 976 -26.60 5.26 -42.09
N PHE A 977 -25.49 5.43 -41.36
CA PHE A 977 -24.78 4.34 -40.69
C PHE A 977 -25.70 3.65 -39.67
N TRP A 978 -26.25 4.42 -38.73
CA TRP A 978 -27.12 3.86 -37.70
C TRP A 978 -28.47 3.39 -38.22
N ASN A 979 -28.98 3.99 -39.31
CA ASN A 979 -30.17 3.50 -39.98
C ASN A 979 -29.94 2.11 -40.59
N THR A 980 -28.74 1.86 -41.12
CA THR A 980 -28.36 0.54 -41.65
C THR A 980 -28.21 -0.48 -40.52
N VAL A 981 -27.56 -0.10 -39.42
CA VAL A 981 -27.43 -0.94 -38.20
C VAL A 981 -28.82 -1.32 -37.66
N ASP A 982 -29.76 -0.37 -37.62
CA ASP A 982 -31.13 -0.64 -37.14
C ASP A 982 -31.92 -1.58 -38.08
N ARG A 983 -31.73 -1.47 -39.40
CA ARG A 983 -32.31 -2.42 -40.37
C ARG A 983 -31.75 -3.83 -40.17
N LEU A 984 -30.44 -3.95 -39.95
CA LEU A 984 -29.81 -5.23 -39.61
C LEU A 984 -30.35 -5.78 -38.29
N LYS A 985 -30.56 -4.92 -37.28
CA LYS A 985 -31.20 -5.33 -36.01
C LYS A 985 -32.60 -5.88 -36.25
N GLY A 986 -33.42 -5.19 -37.05
CA GLY A 986 -34.76 -5.65 -37.39
C GLY A 986 -34.76 -6.98 -38.15
N PHE A 987 -33.74 -7.24 -38.98
CA PHE A 987 -33.57 -8.51 -39.68
C PHE A 987 -33.16 -9.64 -38.74
N PHE A 988 -32.11 -9.46 -37.92
CA PHE A 988 -31.62 -10.50 -37.03
C PHE A 988 -32.56 -10.75 -35.84
N ASP A 989 -33.18 -9.70 -35.30
CA ASP A 989 -33.96 -9.75 -34.06
C ASP A 989 -35.27 -8.93 -34.18
N PRO A 990 -36.26 -9.43 -34.96
CA PRO A 990 -37.53 -8.73 -35.15
C PRO A 990 -38.31 -8.53 -33.85
N LYS A 991 -38.11 -9.40 -32.85
CA LYS A 991 -38.71 -9.32 -31.52
C LYS A 991 -37.95 -8.38 -30.56
N ARG A 992 -36.78 -7.85 -30.96
CA ARG A 992 -35.91 -6.94 -30.18
C ARG A 992 -35.53 -7.52 -28.80
N VAL A 993 -35.29 -8.83 -28.72
CA VAL A 993 -34.98 -9.56 -27.48
C VAL A 993 -33.59 -9.20 -26.96
N LEU A 994 -32.57 -9.18 -27.81
CA LEU A 994 -31.19 -9.03 -27.37
C LEU A 994 -30.82 -7.55 -27.17
N SER A 995 -30.43 -7.21 -25.94
CA SER A 995 -29.82 -5.95 -25.48
C SER A 995 -30.39 -4.68 -26.13
N PRO A 996 -31.70 -4.41 -26.06
CA PRO A 996 -32.27 -3.18 -26.61
C PRO A 996 -31.58 -1.95 -25.98
N GLY A 997 -31.19 -0.98 -26.82
CA GLY A 997 -30.43 0.21 -26.41
C GLY A 997 -28.90 0.07 -26.48
N ARG A 998 -28.36 -1.13 -26.72
CA ARG A 998 -26.92 -1.36 -26.94
C ARG A 998 -26.52 -0.95 -28.36
N TYR A 999 -26.08 0.30 -28.53
CA TYR A 999 -25.72 0.87 -29.85
C TYR A 999 -26.77 0.61 -30.95
N SER A 1000 -28.03 0.55 -30.54
CA SER A 1000 -29.16 0.22 -31.40
C SER A 1000 -30.38 0.97 -30.89
N ARG A 1001 -31.29 1.32 -31.80
CA ARG A 1001 -32.52 2.03 -31.45
C ARG A 1001 -33.62 1.08 -30.97
#